data_AF-A0A239SIF1-F1
#
_entry.id   AF-A0A239SIF1-F1
#
_cell.length_a   1.000
_cell.length_b   1.000
_cell.length_c   1.000
_cell.angle_alpha   90.00
_cell.angle_beta   90.00
_cell.angle_gamma   90.00
#
_symmetry.space_group_name_H-M   'P 1'
#
loop_
_entity.id
_entity.type
_entity.pdbx_description
1 polymer ?
#
loop_
_entity_poly.entity_id
_entity_poly.type
_entity_poly.pdbx_seq_one_letter_code
_entity_poly.pdbx_strand_id
1 'polypeptide(L)'
;MNAPESIARFAPDPQGLDFDALRRAGIATLQALCGDRWTDYNLHDPGVTILEQLCYAITELGYRSDFAPEDYLTDADGQIDYRHHALHPADEIFPSEVLTFEDYRKVLYDTIPELEDVWLTRDERPGSTGQPAHGLCRIAIKLNDALLDSADEASLSQIEAAVCLRVREVFHAHRNLGEDLSDVTVVPVQPVYLSGDIQIHSERDPASIFADVFFQCARAVHSGFRIERYVKASEAGMTLDTLFAGPRTVHGYVASTGAQAQGAPVAVARLVGLVQAVDGVAHVQRLALCTADGAPVSGDSLAGASGTVLRLRFPGDTQSNFLRLHFASGALGSGTHALTSASDHRREEKSRVVLDDARVALAKARFEFDTLRNTKQSLATVVPAPTGTSRELREYFSIQHQFPAIYGINRFGVPPTAPLENRVSAHQLKAYLYLAEQLMANYLENLQSVGRMFSVDTLYETYFSQRIDNEALPDIEAFYTDAPDGIRSQLARIVSRKDRAQDRRSRLLDVLLAMYGETYSQKSLRRFDDYQDVHGARWLIDNKLDFLRHIATLSRDRASAFDITAAEMRADGRPNVAGVHAKISILLGLPAEPPGAPLSDALKRWHLRLQGDHTATKESYEFAAARLIVLKSQGAPEVRPAGAHTQPGDTLPGGLLVHGVRLENFILRQHDDAVHVHFRTHDARLGGNASGEVLLARFHGDDAVTYAGRYVEILREFLCTLNQASEGFYLVEHVLLRPKRVGATQDETTAEADVQAREAESFFNARVSVVFPAWTSRFSDPDFRQLAQETVCRNLPAHLLPEFHWMDYVSMRDFEHRYELWRARLRERETATTPDRLDAASASLRALLMRRRRAHNLTLWV
;
A
#
# COMPACT_ATOMS: atom_id res chain seq x y z
N MET A 1 -21.78 -23.45 -0.91
CA MET A 1 -21.53 -23.22 -2.34
C MET A 1 -20.13 -22.65 -2.44
N ASN A 2 -19.19 -23.38 -3.02
CA ASN A 2 -17.87 -22.83 -3.32
C ASN A 2 -18.09 -21.66 -4.29
N ALA A 3 -17.57 -20.48 -3.95
CA ALA A 3 -17.55 -19.37 -4.89
C ALA A 3 -16.80 -19.84 -6.15
N PRO A 4 -17.30 -19.57 -7.36
CA PRO A 4 -16.63 -19.99 -8.58
C PRO A 4 -15.22 -19.37 -8.63
N GLU A 5 -14.20 -20.18 -8.95
CA GLU A 5 -12.78 -19.75 -9.04
C GLU A 5 -12.56 -18.66 -10.11
N SER A 6 -13.50 -18.50 -11.04
CA SER A 6 -13.52 -17.40 -12.01
C SER A 6 -14.97 -16.98 -12.30
N ILE A 7 -15.19 -15.69 -12.56
CA ILE A 7 -16.44 -15.22 -13.15
C ILE A 7 -16.51 -15.80 -14.57
N ALA A 8 -17.51 -16.65 -14.83
CA ALA A 8 -17.73 -17.17 -16.18
C ALA A 8 -17.86 -16.00 -17.15
N ARG A 9 -16.97 -15.92 -18.14
CA ARG A 9 -17.06 -14.90 -19.19
C ARG A 9 -18.38 -15.09 -19.92
N PHE A 10 -19.17 -14.03 -20.03
CA PHE A 10 -20.28 -14.04 -20.97
C PHE A 10 -19.69 -14.29 -22.36
N ALA A 11 -20.10 -15.38 -23.01
CA ALA A 11 -19.74 -15.58 -24.40
C ALA A 11 -20.38 -14.46 -25.21
N PRO A 12 -19.65 -13.82 -26.14
CA PRO A 12 -20.24 -12.85 -27.04
C PRO A 12 -21.44 -13.49 -27.76
N ASP A 13 -22.51 -12.72 -27.95
CA ASP A 13 -23.70 -13.22 -28.63
C ASP A 13 -23.30 -13.66 -30.05
N PRO A 14 -23.35 -14.97 -30.36
CA PRO A 14 -22.92 -15.48 -31.66
C PRO A 14 -23.78 -14.94 -32.81
N GLN A 15 -24.98 -14.41 -32.50
CA GLN A 15 -25.89 -13.80 -33.48
C GLN A 15 -25.70 -12.28 -33.58
N GLY A 16 -25.01 -11.64 -32.64
CA GLY A 16 -24.79 -10.18 -32.63
C GLY A 16 -23.89 -9.67 -33.75
N LEU A 17 -23.09 -10.56 -34.35
CA LEU A 17 -22.28 -10.30 -35.54
C LEU A 17 -22.90 -10.87 -36.83
N ASP A 18 -24.01 -11.61 -36.72
CA ASP A 18 -24.71 -12.20 -37.87
C ASP A 18 -25.79 -11.24 -38.37
N PHE A 19 -25.50 -10.60 -39.51
CA PHE A 19 -26.41 -9.69 -40.18
C PHE A 19 -27.80 -10.31 -40.44
N ASP A 20 -27.86 -11.56 -40.91
CA ASP A 20 -29.12 -12.21 -41.24
C ASP A 20 -29.93 -12.52 -39.98
N ALA A 21 -29.26 -12.87 -38.89
CA ALA A 21 -29.92 -13.05 -37.59
C ALA A 21 -30.50 -11.74 -37.06
N LEU A 22 -29.72 -10.65 -37.09
CA LEU A 22 -30.19 -9.32 -36.70
C LEU A 22 -31.36 -8.85 -37.56
N ARG A 23 -31.30 -9.06 -38.88
CA ARG A 23 -32.37 -8.70 -39.82
C ARG A 23 -33.64 -9.49 -39.54
N ARG A 24 -33.55 -10.81 -39.33
CA ARG A 24 -34.71 -11.64 -38.94
C ARG A 24 -35.33 -11.18 -37.63
N ALA A 25 -34.51 -10.89 -36.62
CA ALA A 25 -34.97 -10.38 -35.33
C ALA A 25 -35.63 -8.99 -35.47
N GLY A 26 -35.05 -8.11 -36.29
CA GLY A 26 -35.60 -6.79 -36.61
C GLY A 26 -36.96 -6.87 -37.28
N ILE A 27 -37.11 -7.70 -38.32
CA ILE A 27 -38.40 -7.92 -39.01
C ILE A 27 -39.44 -8.48 -38.04
N ALA A 28 -39.08 -9.49 -37.24
CA ALA A 28 -39.99 -10.06 -36.25
C ALA A 28 -40.45 -9.01 -35.21
N THR A 29 -39.55 -8.13 -34.78
CA THR A 29 -39.86 -7.02 -33.87
C THR A 29 -40.82 -6.02 -34.50
N LEU A 30 -40.59 -5.63 -35.76
CA LEU A 30 -41.48 -4.74 -36.49
C LEU A 30 -42.86 -5.35 -36.70
N GLN A 31 -42.94 -6.64 -37.08
CA GLN A 31 -44.21 -7.36 -37.22
C GLN A 31 -45.01 -7.35 -35.91
N ALA A 32 -44.35 -7.55 -34.77
CA ALA A 32 -45.00 -7.49 -33.46
C ALA A 32 -45.46 -6.08 -33.07
N LEU A 33 -44.71 -5.03 -33.42
CA LEU A 33 -45.02 -3.66 -33.05
C LEU A 33 -46.06 -2.99 -33.96
N CYS A 34 -46.04 -3.30 -35.27
CA CYS A 34 -46.84 -2.59 -36.25
C CYS A 34 -47.35 -3.44 -37.43
N GLY A 35 -47.36 -4.76 -37.32
CA GLY A 35 -47.81 -5.68 -38.38
C GLY A 35 -49.25 -5.48 -38.86
N ASP A 36 -50.11 -4.86 -38.03
CA ASP A 36 -51.48 -4.49 -38.41
C ASP A 36 -51.54 -3.29 -39.38
N ARG A 37 -50.46 -2.48 -39.46
CA ARG A 37 -50.38 -1.27 -40.29
C ARG A 37 -49.34 -1.37 -41.40
N TRP A 38 -48.17 -1.93 -41.10
CA TRP A 38 -47.11 -2.17 -42.08
C TRP A 38 -47.05 -3.67 -42.35
N THR A 39 -47.49 -4.09 -43.52
CA THR A 39 -47.67 -5.51 -43.87
C THR A 39 -46.66 -6.02 -44.90
N ASP A 40 -45.95 -5.11 -45.58
CA ASP A 40 -44.95 -5.44 -46.60
C ASP A 40 -43.54 -5.35 -46.01
N TYR A 41 -42.86 -6.49 -45.92
CA TYR A 41 -41.50 -6.61 -45.41
C TYR A 41 -40.52 -7.13 -46.48
N ASN A 42 -40.80 -6.85 -47.75
CA ASN A 42 -39.94 -7.24 -48.87
C ASN A 42 -38.81 -6.24 -49.12
N LEU A 43 -37.79 -6.67 -49.88
CA LEU A 43 -36.57 -5.88 -50.18
C LEU A 43 -36.82 -4.55 -50.92
N HIS A 44 -37.98 -4.37 -51.53
CA HIS A 44 -38.30 -3.14 -52.25
C HIS A 44 -38.87 -2.04 -51.33
N ASP A 45 -39.24 -2.39 -50.10
CA ASP A 45 -39.75 -1.44 -49.12
C ASP A 45 -38.60 -0.58 -48.55
N PRO A 46 -38.69 0.76 -48.59
CA PRO A 46 -37.67 1.64 -48.03
C PRO A 46 -37.43 1.47 -46.53
N GLY A 47 -38.45 1.13 -45.75
CA GLY A 47 -38.33 0.84 -44.32
C GLY A 47 -37.53 -0.44 -44.06
N VAL A 48 -37.67 -1.45 -44.90
CA VAL A 48 -36.82 -2.66 -44.85
C VAL A 48 -35.38 -2.31 -45.22
N THR A 49 -35.18 -1.44 -46.22
CA THR A 49 -33.84 -0.94 -46.57
C THR A 49 -33.19 -0.22 -45.38
N ILE A 50 -33.93 0.63 -44.66
CA ILE A 50 -33.46 1.30 -43.43
C ILE A 50 -33.07 0.28 -42.36
N LEU A 51 -33.92 -0.73 -42.13
CA LEU A 51 -33.63 -1.80 -41.17
C LEU A 51 -32.33 -2.52 -41.52
N GLU A 52 -32.11 -2.86 -42.78
CA GLU A 52 -30.87 -3.52 -43.22
C GLU A 52 -29.63 -2.66 -42.92
N GLN A 53 -29.68 -1.34 -43.17
CA GLN A 53 -28.55 -0.47 -42.84
C GLN A 53 -28.30 -0.39 -41.33
N LEU A 54 -29.36 -0.38 -40.52
CA LEU A 54 -29.24 -0.42 -39.06
C LEU A 54 -28.67 -1.76 -38.57
N CYS A 55 -29.10 -2.89 -39.15
CA CYS A 55 -28.54 -4.20 -38.83
C CYS A 55 -27.04 -4.26 -39.14
N TYR A 56 -26.61 -3.73 -40.29
CA TYR A 56 -25.20 -3.66 -40.65
C TYR A 56 -24.41 -2.80 -39.64
N ALA A 57 -24.90 -1.62 -39.28
CA ALA A 57 -24.22 -0.76 -38.30
C ALA A 57 -24.10 -1.42 -36.92
N ILE A 58 -25.13 -2.16 -36.48
CA ILE A 58 -25.07 -2.91 -35.22
C ILE A 58 -23.98 -3.99 -35.27
N THR A 59 -23.75 -4.66 -36.41
CA THR A 59 -22.64 -5.61 -36.53
C THR A 59 -21.28 -4.95 -36.33
N GLU A 60 -21.09 -3.71 -36.79
CA GLU A 60 -19.87 -2.94 -36.55
C GLU A 60 -19.70 -2.58 -35.06
N LEU A 61 -20.77 -2.13 -34.41
CA LEU A 61 -20.73 -1.85 -32.97
C LEU A 61 -20.41 -3.11 -32.16
N GLY A 62 -20.99 -4.25 -32.54
CA GLY A 62 -20.71 -5.54 -31.93
C GLY A 62 -19.26 -5.96 -32.14
N TYR A 63 -18.73 -5.80 -33.36
CA TYR A 63 -17.35 -6.13 -33.72
C TYR A 63 -16.35 -5.32 -32.89
N ARG A 64 -16.55 -4.00 -32.77
CA ARG A 64 -15.65 -3.15 -31.98
C ARG A 64 -15.72 -3.43 -30.49
N SER A 65 -16.86 -3.89 -29.99
CA SER A 65 -17.05 -4.24 -28.58
C SER A 65 -16.48 -5.59 -28.18
N ASP A 66 -16.11 -6.44 -29.15
CA ASP A 66 -15.50 -7.76 -28.93
C ASP A 66 -13.96 -7.72 -28.94
N PHE A 67 -13.36 -6.53 -29.01
CA PHE A 67 -11.90 -6.39 -28.88
C PHE A 67 -11.41 -6.83 -27.50
N ALA A 68 -10.12 -7.17 -27.45
CA ALA A 68 -9.48 -7.61 -26.22
C ALA A 68 -9.48 -6.47 -25.17
N PRO A 69 -9.66 -6.76 -23.86
CA PRO A 69 -9.67 -5.74 -22.81
C PRO A 69 -8.46 -4.79 -22.85
N GLU A 70 -7.29 -5.32 -23.21
CA GLU A 70 -6.02 -4.60 -23.32
C GLU A 70 -6.10 -3.46 -24.35
N ASP A 71 -6.85 -3.65 -25.44
CA ASP A 71 -7.01 -2.66 -26.52
C ASP A 71 -7.83 -1.43 -26.07
N TYR A 72 -8.64 -1.54 -25.02
CA TYR A 72 -9.38 -0.39 -24.45
C TYR A 72 -8.61 0.38 -23.38
N LEU A 73 -7.59 -0.25 -22.80
CA LEU A 73 -6.79 0.32 -21.70
C LEU A 73 -5.43 0.83 -22.15
N THR A 74 -5.02 0.48 -23.38
CA THR A 74 -3.72 0.85 -23.91
C THR A 74 -3.65 2.30 -24.37
N ASP A 75 -2.46 2.88 -24.24
CA ASP A 75 -2.08 4.15 -24.87
C ASP A 75 -1.70 3.99 -26.35
N ALA A 76 -1.17 5.06 -26.95
CA ALA A 76 -0.73 5.09 -28.34
C ALA A 76 0.48 4.16 -28.63
N ASP A 77 1.27 3.81 -27.61
CA ASP A 77 2.47 2.98 -27.71
C ASP A 77 2.19 1.50 -27.41
N GLY A 78 0.93 1.12 -27.20
CA GLY A 78 0.55 -0.26 -26.87
C GLY A 78 0.74 -0.63 -25.40
N GLN A 79 1.03 0.36 -24.53
CA GLN A 79 1.27 0.15 -23.11
C GLN A 79 0.04 0.49 -22.27
N ILE A 80 -0.14 -0.22 -21.16
CA ILE A 80 -1.22 0.04 -20.20
C ILE A 80 -0.64 0.81 -19.02
N ASP A 81 -1.25 1.95 -18.66
CA ASP A 81 -0.92 2.64 -17.41
C ASP A 81 -1.63 1.96 -16.23
N TYR A 82 -0.89 1.09 -15.57
CA TYR A 82 -1.36 0.32 -14.42
C TYR A 82 -1.86 1.20 -13.28
N ARG A 83 -1.12 2.27 -12.96
CA ARG A 83 -1.48 3.17 -11.86
C ARG A 83 -2.76 3.94 -12.18
N HIS A 84 -2.90 4.36 -13.43
CA HIS A 84 -4.10 5.04 -13.91
C HIS A 84 -5.36 4.18 -13.76
N HIS A 85 -5.24 2.86 -13.93
CA HIS A 85 -6.37 1.92 -13.82
C HIS A 85 -6.48 1.18 -12.49
N ALA A 86 -5.70 1.57 -11.47
CA ALA A 86 -5.58 0.83 -10.20
C ALA A 86 -5.32 -0.67 -10.42
N LEU A 87 -4.49 -1.00 -11.41
CA LEU A 87 -3.93 -2.32 -11.66
C LEU A 87 -2.50 -2.36 -11.11
N HIS A 88 -2.07 -3.52 -10.63
CA HIS A 88 -0.74 -3.69 -10.05
C HIS A 88 -0.08 -4.96 -10.60
N PRO A 89 1.22 -4.92 -10.94
CA PRO A 89 1.95 -6.11 -11.33
C PRO A 89 2.11 -7.05 -10.13
N ALA A 90 2.33 -8.35 -10.41
CA ALA A 90 2.38 -9.38 -9.39
C ALA A 90 3.48 -9.14 -8.33
N ASP A 91 4.62 -8.57 -8.74
CA ASP A 91 5.75 -8.25 -7.84
C ASP A 91 5.54 -6.98 -6.98
N GLU A 92 4.42 -6.30 -7.16
CA GLU A 92 3.99 -5.17 -6.33
C GLU A 92 2.83 -5.57 -5.39
N ILE A 93 1.85 -6.35 -5.89
CA ILE A 93 0.62 -6.65 -5.15
C ILE A 93 0.68 -7.92 -4.28
N PHE A 94 1.46 -8.95 -4.67
CA PHE A 94 1.57 -10.18 -3.88
C PHE A 94 2.48 -10.08 -2.67
N PRO A 95 3.65 -9.39 -2.73
CA PRO A 95 4.49 -9.26 -1.56
C PRO A 95 3.73 -8.62 -0.39
N SER A 96 3.95 -9.12 0.81
CA SER A 96 3.57 -8.45 2.05
C SER A 96 4.79 -7.78 2.67
N GLU A 97 4.62 -6.83 3.57
CA GLU A 97 5.72 -6.52 4.50
C GLU A 97 6.01 -7.71 5.42
N VAL A 98 7.07 -7.59 6.22
CA VAL A 98 7.47 -8.60 7.21
C VAL A 98 6.30 -8.92 8.15
N LEU A 99 5.98 -10.20 8.34
CA LEU A 99 4.96 -10.66 9.29
C LEU A 99 5.48 -11.71 10.26
N THR A 100 6.44 -12.53 9.82
CA THR A 100 7.00 -13.63 10.60
C THR A 100 8.49 -13.42 10.87
N PHE A 101 9.03 -14.17 11.83
CA PHE A 101 10.48 -14.22 12.05
C PHE A 101 11.23 -14.70 10.80
N GLU A 102 10.64 -15.60 10.01
CA GLU A 102 11.24 -16.03 8.74
C GLU A 102 11.36 -14.88 7.74
N ASP A 103 10.36 -14.00 7.72
CA ASP A 103 10.36 -12.83 6.84
C ASP A 103 11.45 -11.82 7.23
N TYR A 104 11.63 -11.55 8.54
CA TYR A 104 12.76 -10.75 9.02
C TYR A 104 14.10 -11.38 8.61
N ARG A 105 14.25 -12.69 8.76
CA ARG A 105 15.48 -13.39 8.37
C ARG A 105 15.78 -13.22 6.88
N LYS A 106 14.77 -13.37 6.01
CA LYS A 106 14.89 -13.18 4.56
C LYS A 106 15.35 -11.76 4.21
N VAL A 107 14.71 -10.73 4.79
CA VAL A 107 15.03 -9.32 4.53
C VAL A 107 16.43 -8.96 5.02
N LEU A 108 16.78 -9.37 6.24
CA LEU A 108 18.11 -9.15 6.81
C LEU A 108 19.19 -9.83 5.97
N TYR A 109 18.96 -11.09 5.58
CA TYR A 109 19.89 -11.86 4.75
C TYR A 109 20.10 -11.26 3.35
N ASP A 110 19.02 -10.77 2.73
CA ASP A 110 19.05 -10.15 1.40
C ASP A 110 19.67 -8.75 1.43
N THR A 111 19.45 -7.97 2.49
CA THR A 111 19.86 -6.56 2.56
C THR A 111 21.29 -6.38 3.10
N ILE A 112 21.78 -7.30 3.93
CA ILE A 112 23.08 -7.19 4.61
C ILE A 112 24.04 -8.30 4.12
N PRO A 113 24.95 -7.99 3.17
CA PRO A 113 25.87 -8.98 2.58
C PRO A 113 26.81 -9.66 3.58
N GLU A 114 27.13 -8.97 4.69
CA GLU A 114 28.03 -9.45 5.73
C GLU A 114 27.44 -10.58 6.57
N LEU A 115 26.11 -10.80 6.51
CA LEU A 115 25.45 -11.87 7.24
C LEU A 115 25.60 -13.20 6.51
N GLU A 116 25.71 -14.31 7.22
CA GLU A 116 25.69 -15.64 6.63
C GLU A 116 24.45 -16.44 7.04
N ASP A 117 23.98 -16.22 8.28
CA ASP A 117 22.67 -16.65 8.76
C ASP A 117 22.20 -15.72 9.88
N VAL A 118 20.89 -15.75 10.15
CA VAL A 118 20.20 -14.89 11.11
C VAL A 118 19.16 -15.73 11.83
N TRP A 119 19.06 -15.57 13.15
CA TRP A 119 18.02 -16.19 13.98
C TRP A 119 17.29 -15.13 14.78
N LEU A 120 15.96 -15.21 14.78
CA LEU A 120 15.10 -14.35 15.59
C LEU A 120 14.36 -15.20 16.61
N THR A 121 14.39 -14.75 17.85
CA THR A 121 13.67 -15.37 18.97
C THR A 121 12.93 -14.32 19.78
N ARG A 122 11.90 -14.75 20.51
CA ARG A 122 11.24 -13.89 21.49
C ARG A 122 12.16 -13.70 22.68
N ASP A 123 12.15 -12.51 23.28
CA ASP A 123 12.87 -12.28 24.53
C ASP A 123 12.10 -12.90 25.70
N GLU A 124 12.50 -14.10 26.10
CA GLU A 124 11.90 -14.83 27.21
C GLU A 124 12.51 -14.46 28.57
N ARG A 125 13.44 -13.50 28.63
CA ARG A 125 14.02 -13.05 29.89
C ARG A 125 12.92 -12.46 30.78
N PRO A 126 12.84 -12.87 32.06
CA PRO A 126 11.86 -12.32 32.97
C PRO A 126 12.08 -10.81 33.12
N GLY A 127 11.01 -10.04 32.94
CA GLY A 127 10.94 -8.63 33.27
C GLY A 127 10.92 -8.41 34.80
N SER A 128 10.59 -7.19 35.21
CA SER A 128 10.59 -6.80 36.63
C SER A 128 9.63 -7.63 37.51
N THR A 129 8.58 -8.21 36.93
CA THR A 129 7.58 -9.05 37.64
C THR A 129 7.80 -10.56 37.46
N GLY A 130 8.89 -10.98 36.82
CA GLY A 130 9.17 -12.40 36.58
C GLY A 130 8.49 -13.00 35.33
N GLN A 131 7.75 -12.20 34.55
CA GLN A 131 7.19 -12.60 33.25
C GLN A 131 7.92 -11.91 32.09
N PRO A 132 8.08 -12.56 30.93
CA PRO A 132 8.69 -11.94 29.76
C PRO A 132 7.80 -10.85 29.17
N ALA A 133 8.40 -9.77 28.70
CA ALA A 133 7.66 -8.67 28.09
C ALA A 133 7.19 -9.06 26.68
N HIS A 134 5.90 -8.86 26.39
CA HIS A 134 5.35 -9.14 25.07
C HIS A 134 5.94 -8.20 24.00
N GLY A 135 6.13 -8.74 22.79
CA GLY A 135 6.61 -7.99 21.63
C GLY A 135 8.13 -7.75 21.59
N LEU A 136 8.92 -8.20 22.57
CA LEU A 136 10.38 -8.12 22.46
C LEU A 136 10.98 -9.27 21.65
N CYS A 137 11.86 -8.90 20.73
CA CYS A 137 12.62 -9.84 19.92
C CYS A 137 14.13 -9.70 20.19
N ARG A 138 14.85 -10.79 19.97
CA ARG A 138 16.32 -10.85 19.98
C ARG A 138 16.80 -11.37 18.63
N ILE A 139 17.91 -10.84 18.15
CA ILE A 139 18.49 -11.25 16.87
C ILE A 139 19.89 -11.78 17.13
N ALA A 140 20.13 -13.02 16.72
CA ALA A 140 21.46 -13.62 16.69
C ALA A 140 21.93 -13.68 15.24
N ILE A 141 23.16 -13.25 14.96
CA ILE A 141 23.72 -13.20 13.60
C ILE A 141 25.02 -14.00 13.50
N LYS A 142 25.20 -14.70 12.38
CA LYS A 142 26.48 -15.26 11.96
C LYS A 142 27.07 -14.37 10.88
N LEU A 143 28.31 -13.94 11.02
CA LEU A 143 29.02 -13.14 10.02
C LEU A 143 29.66 -14.03 8.94
N ASN A 144 29.86 -13.47 7.76
CA ASN A 144 30.55 -14.12 6.65
C ASN A 144 31.97 -14.53 7.06
N ASP A 145 32.28 -15.80 6.82
CA ASP A 145 33.58 -16.43 7.05
C ASP A 145 34.79 -15.64 6.51
N ALA A 146 34.64 -14.94 5.38
CA ALA A 146 35.73 -14.17 4.79
C ALA A 146 36.21 -13.02 5.71
N LEU A 147 35.29 -12.40 6.46
CA LEU A 147 35.59 -11.29 7.38
C LEU A 147 36.41 -11.78 8.58
N LEU A 148 36.10 -13.00 9.05
CA LEU A 148 36.76 -13.64 10.20
C LEU A 148 38.22 -14.03 9.91
N ASP A 149 38.56 -14.29 8.66
CA ASP A 149 39.93 -14.69 8.28
C ASP A 149 40.86 -13.49 8.03
N SER A 150 40.30 -12.31 7.73
CA SER A 150 41.07 -11.14 7.26
C SER A 150 41.29 -10.03 8.30
N ALA A 151 40.55 -10.02 9.40
CA ALA A 151 40.52 -8.92 10.36
C ALA A 151 41.32 -9.23 11.64
N ASP A 152 41.99 -8.21 12.20
CA ASP A 152 42.48 -8.25 13.57
C ASP A 152 41.33 -8.05 14.58
N GLU A 153 41.57 -8.33 15.86
CA GLU A 153 40.53 -8.33 16.91
C GLU A 153 39.85 -6.95 17.06
N ALA A 154 40.61 -5.87 16.90
CA ALA A 154 40.08 -4.50 16.97
C ALA A 154 39.20 -4.15 15.75
N SER A 155 39.63 -4.51 14.54
CA SER A 155 38.84 -4.29 13.31
C SER A 155 37.60 -5.16 13.30
N LEU A 156 37.69 -6.41 13.77
CA LEU A 156 36.54 -7.30 13.89
C LEU A 156 35.48 -6.72 14.82
N SER A 157 35.88 -6.22 15.99
CA SER A 157 34.97 -5.55 16.93
C SER A 157 34.25 -4.34 16.31
N GLN A 158 34.95 -3.57 15.46
CA GLN A 158 34.35 -2.43 14.75
C GLN A 158 33.36 -2.89 13.66
N ILE A 159 33.70 -3.94 12.92
CA ILE A 159 32.81 -4.55 11.91
C ILE A 159 31.57 -5.12 12.59
N GLU A 160 31.73 -5.86 13.69
CA GLU A 160 30.62 -6.41 14.48
C GLU A 160 29.66 -5.29 14.93
N ALA A 161 30.19 -4.21 15.49
CA ALA A 161 29.39 -3.06 15.90
C ALA A 161 28.65 -2.41 14.73
N ALA A 162 29.31 -2.23 13.58
CA ALA A 162 28.70 -1.64 12.38
C ALA A 162 27.60 -2.53 11.79
N VAL A 163 27.82 -3.85 11.72
CA VAL A 163 26.81 -4.80 11.23
C VAL A 163 25.63 -4.88 12.19
N CYS A 164 25.87 -4.89 13.51
CA CYS A 164 24.79 -4.86 14.50
C CYS A 164 23.94 -3.60 14.39
N LEU A 165 24.55 -2.43 14.15
CA LEU A 165 23.81 -1.19 13.89
C LEU A 165 22.96 -1.30 12.62
N ARG A 166 23.53 -1.82 11.52
CA ARG A 166 22.79 -2.04 10.26
C ARG A 166 21.59 -2.99 10.45
N VAL A 167 21.78 -4.08 11.19
CA VAL A 167 20.70 -5.02 11.51
C VAL A 167 19.56 -4.32 12.26
N ARG A 168 19.88 -3.40 13.18
CA ARG A 168 18.88 -2.61 13.92
C ARG A 168 18.13 -1.65 13.00
N GLU A 169 18.84 -0.95 12.12
CA GLU A 169 18.24 -0.06 11.11
C GLU A 169 17.27 -0.83 10.21
N VAL A 170 17.70 -1.98 9.66
CA VAL A 170 16.85 -2.81 8.79
C VAL A 170 15.66 -3.39 9.56
N PHE A 171 15.86 -3.86 10.80
CA PHE A 171 14.75 -4.33 11.63
C PHE A 171 13.70 -3.22 11.84
N HIS A 172 14.12 -2.02 12.23
CA HIS A 172 13.19 -0.92 12.53
C HIS A 172 12.50 -0.36 11.29
N ALA A 173 13.12 -0.42 10.12
CA ALA A 173 12.48 -0.06 8.85
C ALA A 173 11.31 -0.98 8.47
N HIS A 174 11.36 -2.25 8.90
CA HIS A 174 10.37 -3.27 8.55
C HIS A 174 9.51 -3.76 9.73
N ARG A 175 9.69 -3.22 10.94
CA ARG A 175 9.13 -3.87 12.13
C ARG A 175 7.60 -3.88 12.13
N ASN A 176 7.02 -4.91 12.76
CA ASN A 176 5.59 -4.94 13.02
C ASN A 176 5.18 -4.02 14.18
N LEU A 177 3.94 -3.55 14.11
CA LEU A 177 3.27 -2.83 15.17
C LEU A 177 3.24 -3.67 16.45
N GLY A 178 3.68 -3.08 17.56
CA GLY A 178 3.76 -3.74 18.87
C GLY A 178 5.02 -4.57 19.12
N GLU A 179 5.96 -4.62 18.17
CA GLU A 179 7.26 -5.30 18.35
C GLU A 179 8.40 -4.33 18.68
N ASP A 180 9.40 -4.74 19.44
CA ASP A 180 10.63 -3.95 19.64
C ASP A 180 11.83 -4.89 19.76
N LEU A 181 13.01 -4.35 19.47
CA LEU A 181 14.26 -5.10 19.51
C LEU A 181 14.95 -4.91 20.85
N SER A 182 15.31 -6.02 21.49
CA SER A 182 16.05 -6.06 22.75
C SER A 182 17.56 -5.94 22.48
N ASP A 183 18.15 -7.00 21.90
CA ASP A 183 19.58 -7.08 21.58
C ASP A 183 19.83 -7.75 20.23
N VAL A 184 20.98 -7.40 19.64
CA VAL A 184 21.57 -8.04 18.47
C VAL A 184 22.93 -8.58 18.90
N THR A 185 23.18 -9.86 18.68
CA THR A 185 24.41 -10.53 19.14
C THR A 185 25.05 -11.33 18.01
N VAL A 186 26.36 -11.22 17.88
CA VAL A 186 27.15 -12.08 16.98
C VAL A 186 27.37 -13.43 17.66
N VAL A 187 27.05 -14.52 16.97
CA VAL A 187 27.22 -15.87 17.52
C VAL A 187 28.66 -16.34 17.40
N PRO A 188 29.24 -16.98 18.43
CA PRO A 188 30.57 -17.55 18.31
C PRO A 188 30.56 -18.72 17.32
N VAL A 189 31.69 -18.89 16.60
CA VAL A 189 31.85 -19.95 15.60
C VAL A 189 32.90 -20.98 16.04
N GLN A 190 32.64 -22.25 15.72
CA GLN A 190 33.61 -23.34 15.91
C GLN A 190 34.11 -23.84 14.55
N PRO A 191 35.42 -23.77 14.27
CA PRO A 191 35.98 -24.26 13.02
C PRO A 191 35.98 -25.79 12.95
N VAL A 192 35.49 -26.33 11.84
CA VAL A 192 35.49 -27.76 11.50
C VAL A 192 35.98 -27.95 10.07
N TYR A 193 36.43 -29.17 9.74
CA TYR A 193 36.97 -29.54 8.43
C TYR A 193 36.22 -30.74 7.86
N LEU A 194 36.17 -30.83 6.53
CA LEU A 194 35.61 -31.98 5.83
C LEU A 194 36.66 -33.09 5.75
N SER A 195 36.31 -34.29 6.19
CA SER A 195 37.19 -35.46 6.16
C SER A 195 36.49 -36.64 5.49
N GLY A 196 37.17 -37.34 4.59
CA GLY A 196 36.54 -38.40 3.81
C GLY A 196 37.28 -38.84 2.56
N ASP A 197 36.70 -39.82 1.88
CA ASP A 197 37.17 -40.38 0.62
C ASP A 197 36.04 -40.31 -0.42
N ILE A 198 36.29 -39.59 -1.52
CA ILE A 198 35.33 -39.39 -2.62
C ILE A 198 35.96 -39.96 -3.90
N GLN A 199 35.19 -40.79 -4.59
CA GLN A 199 35.55 -41.30 -5.90
C GLN A 199 35.05 -40.35 -6.98
N ILE A 200 35.91 -39.98 -7.92
CA ILE A 200 35.64 -39.04 -9.02
C ILE A 200 35.88 -39.71 -10.38
N HIS A 201 35.28 -39.16 -11.42
CA HIS A 201 35.53 -39.54 -12.82
C HIS A 201 36.62 -38.67 -13.44
N SER A 202 37.25 -39.11 -14.55
CA SER A 202 38.45 -38.47 -15.13
C SER A 202 38.16 -37.30 -16.09
N GLU A 203 36.90 -36.93 -16.31
CA GLU A 203 36.51 -35.94 -17.31
C GLU A 203 36.56 -34.49 -16.80
N ARG A 204 36.60 -34.30 -15.48
CA ARG A 204 36.61 -32.99 -14.84
C ARG A 204 37.83 -32.84 -13.93
N ASP A 205 38.37 -31.62 -13.90
CA ASP A 205 39.51 -31.26 -13.07
C ASP A 205 39.22 -31.53 -11.58
N PRO A 206 40.07 -32.31 -10.88
CA PRO A 206 39.89 -32.63 -9.45
C PRO A 206 39.82 -31.40 -8.54
N ALA A 207 40.57 -30.34 -8.85
CA ALA A 207 40.57 -29.12 -8.05
C ALA A 207 39.22 -28.39 -8.10
N SER A 208 38.61 -28.34 -9.29
CA SER A 208 37.26 -27.81 -9.49
C SER A 208 36.19 -28.65 -8.77
N ILE A 209 36.29 -29.99 -8.80
CA ILE A 209 35.38 -30.87 -8.04
C ILE A 209 35.54 -30.62 -6.53
N PHE A 210 36.78 -30.52 -6.04
CA PHE A 210 37.05 -30.24 -4.63
C PHE A 210 36.40 -28.91 -4.19
N ALA A 211 36.59 -27.86 -4.98
CA ALA A 211 36.02 -26.55 -4.71
C ALA A 211 34.49 -26.58 -4.63
N ASP A 212 33.81 -27.26 -5.57
CA ASP A 212 32.36 -27.40 -5.57
C ASP A 212 31.86 -28.19 -4.35
N VAL A 213 32.51 -29.32 -4.05
CA VAL A 213 32.20 -30.15 -2.88
C VAL A 213 32.32 -29.32 -1.60
N PHE A 214 33.43 -28.60 -1.44
CA PHE A 214 33.63 -27.73 -0.30
C PHE A 214 32.59 -26.61 -0.25
N PHE A 215 32.31 -25.95 -1.37
CA PHE A 215 31.36 -24.84 -1.45
C PHE A 215 29.93 -25.27 -1.10
N GLN A 216 29.46 -26.41 -1.62
CA GLN A 216 28.14 -26.94 -1.30
C GLN A 216 28.04 -27.39 0.17
N CYS A 217 29.07 -28.07 0.68
CA CYS A 217 29.12 -28.47 2.08
C CYS A 217 29.18 -27.25 3.02
N ALA A 218 29.99 -26.25 2.72
CA ALA A 218 30.08 -25.01 3.49
C ALA A 218 28.69 -24.38 3.59
N ARG A 219 28.02 -24.17 2.45
CA ARG A 219 26.65 -23.63 2.42
C ARG A 219 25.67 -24.46 3.25
N ALA A 220 25.73 -25.79 3.18
CA ALA A 220 24.84 -26.65 3.96
C ALA A 220 25.13 -26.67 5.47
N VAL A 221 26.39 -26.47 5.87
CA VAL A 221 26.79 -26.27 7.27
C VAL A 221 26.35 -24.88 7.76
N HIS A 222 26.31 -23.90 6.86
CA HIS A 222 26.01 -22.51 7.19
C HIS A 222 24.52 -22.17 7.21
N SER A 223 23.74 -22.67 6.24
CA SER A 223 22.58 -21.91 5.78
C SER A 223 21.23 -22.44 6.28
N GLY A 224 20.49 -21.57 6.96
CA GLY A 224 19.02 -21.56 6.96
C GLY A 224 18.40 -21.16 5.62
N PHE A 225 19.15 -20.57 4.67
CA PHE A 225 18.63 -20.00 3.43
C PHE A 225 19.36 -20.40 2.14
N ARG A 226 18.63 -20.43 1.03
CA ARG A 226 19.16 -20.57 -0.33
C ARG A 226 18.64 -19.43 -1.19
N ILE A 227 19.54 -18.60 -1.69
CA ILE A 227 19.21 -17.55 -2.67
C ILE A 227 19.36 -18.08 -4.10
N GLU A 228 18.40 -17.76 -4.96
CA GLU A 228 18.38 -18.07 -6.39
C GLU A 228 17.85 -16.88 -7.20
N ARG A 229 18.12 -16.83 -8.51
CA ARG A 229 17.52 -15.81 -9.38
C ARG A 229 16.02 -16.07 -9.53
N TYR A 230 15.20 -15.03 -9.51
CA TYR A 230 13.76 -15.14 -9.72
C TYR A 230 13.39 -15.84 -11.03
N VAL A 231 14.08 -15.54 -12.13
CA VAL A 231 13.88 -16.19 -13.43
C VAL A 231 14.03 -17.71 -13.32
N LYS A 232 15.08 -18.17 -12.65
CA LYS A 232 15.33 -19.61 -12.44
C LYS A 232 14.21 -20.26 -11.62
N ALA A 233 13.76 -19.60 -10.56
CA ALA A 233 12.67 -20.11 -9.72
C ALA A 233 11.33 -20.16 -10.49
N SER A 234 11.07 -19.18 -11.35
CA SER A 234 9.90 -19.15 -12.23
C SER A 234 9.95 -20.23 -13.32
N GLU A 235 11.09 -20.41 -13.99
CA GLU A 235 11.32 -21.47 -14.98
C GLU A 235 11.18 -22.88 -14.37
N ALA A 236 11.44 -23.02 -13.07
CA ALA A 236 11.20 -24.26 -12.32
C ALA A 236 9.71 -24.55 -12.05
N GLY A 237 8.78 -23.72 -12.56
CA GLY A 237 7.34 -23.91 -12.46
C GLY A 237 6.72 -23.38 -11.17
N MET A 238 7.42 -22.53 -10.41
CA MET A 238 6.88 -21.91 -9.21
C MET A 238 5.79 -20.87 -9.57
N THR A 239 4.65 -20.95 -8.88
CA THR A 239 3.56 -19.98 -9.06
C THR A 239 3.93 -18.61 -8.48
N LEU A 240 3.36 -17.53 -9.03
CA LEU A 240 3.71 -16.17 -8.64
C LEU A 240 3.38 -15.86 -7.17
N ASP A 241 2.28 -16.41 -6.64
CA ASP A 241 1.88 -16.27 -5.23
C ASP A 241 2.89 -16.92 -4.28
N THR A 242 3.49 -18.05 -4.67
CA THR A 242 4.55 -18.71 -3.89
C THR A 242 5.89 -17.98 -4.03
N LEU A 243 6.19 -17.50 -5.25
CA LEU A 243 7.45 -16.80 -5.56
C LEU A 243 7.57 -15.47 -4.79
N PHE A 244 6.46 -14.75 -4.66
CA PHE A 244 6.38 -13.46 -3.97
C PHE A 244 5.75 -13.56 -2.56
N ALA A 245 5.75 -14.75 -1.96
CA ALA A 245 5.25 -14.94 -0.61
C ALA A 245 6.14 -14.28 0.45
N GLY A 246 5.56 -13.35 1.21
CA GLY A 246 6.24 -12.57 2.24
C GLY A 246 6.91 -11.32 1.67
N PRO A 247 7.97 -10.80 2.33
CA PRO A 247 8.66 -9.61 1.88
C PRO A 247 9.41 -9.83 0.58
N ARG A 248 9.30 -8.85 -0.30
CA ARG A 248 10.05 -8.81 -1.55
C ARG A 248 11.54 -8.65 -1.25
N THR A 249 12.32 -9.60 -1.76
CA THR A 249 13.79 -9.56 -1.72
C THR A 249 14.33 -8.98 -3.03
N VAL A 250 15.38 -8.16 -2.94
CA VAL A 250 15.91 -7.33 -4.03
C VAL A 250 16.92 -8.10 -4.89
N HIS A 251 17.73 -8.96 -4.28
CA HIS A 251 18.87 -9.62 -4.97
C HIS A 251 18.55 -11.02 -5.48
N GLY A 252 17.42 -11.61 -5.08
CA GLY A 252 16.95 -12.88 -5.58
C GLY A 252 15.90 -13.53 -4.69
N TYR A 253 15.29 -14.61 -5.15
CA TYR A 253 14.37 -15.40 -4.36
C TYR A 253 15.12 -16.12 -3.23
N VAL A 254 14.77 -15.80 -1.98
CA VAL A 254 15.37 -16.40 -0.78
C VAL A 254 14.46 -17.50 -0.23
N ALA A 255 14.82 -18.75 -0.49
CA ALA A 255 14.14 -19.94 0.00
C ALA A 255 14.67 -20.38 1.37
N SER A 256 13.79 -20.73 2.29
CA SER A 256 14.19 -21.39 3.54
C SER A 256 14.63 -22.83 3.27
N THR A 257 15.68 -23.29 3.95
CA THR A 257 16.17 -24.68 3.87
C THR A 257 15.97 -25.46 5.18
N GLY A 258 15.21 -24.90 6.14
CA GLY A 258 14.69 -25.61 7.31
C GLY A 258 15.53 -25.56 8.58
N ALA A 259 16.74 -24.97 8.57
CA ALA A 259 17.50 -24.72 9.80
C ALA A 259 16.97 -23.45 10.51
N GLN A 260 15.97 -23.63 11.37
CA GLN A 260 15.30 -22.53 12.09
C GLN A 260 15.92 -22.23 13.45
N ALA A 261 16.62 -23.19 14.05
CA ALA A 261 17.27 -23.03 15.36
C ALA A 261 18.78 -22.77 15.21
N GLN A 262 19.29 -21.91 16.07
CA GLN A 262 20.73 -21.67 16.21
C GLN A 262 21.44 -22.99 16.56
N GLY A 263 22.47 -23.35 15.80
CA GLY A 263 23.24 -24.58 16.03
C GLY A 263 22.49 -25.88 15.70
N ALA A 264 21.46 -25.82 14.85
CA ALA A 264 20.76 -27.02 14.39
C ALA A 264 21.75 -28.09 13.86
N PRO A 265 21.55 -29.38 14.20
CA PRO A 265 22.50 -30.42 13.85
C PRO A 265 22.61 -30.58 12.33
N VAL A 266 23.84 -30.60 11.82
CA VAL A 266 24.11 -30.85 10.41
C VAL A 266 24.12 -32.36 10.17
N ALA A 267 23.08 -32.87 9.51
CA ALA A 267 23.01 -34.28 9.15
C ALA A 267 24.08 -34.63 8.10
N VAL A 268 25.04 -35.48 8.45
CA VAL A 268 26.10 -35.94 7.53
C VAL A 268 25.50 -36.60 6.28
N ALA A 269 24.36 -37.29 6.39
CA ALA A 269 23.64 -37.86 5.25
C ALA A 269 23.21 -36.79 4.22
N ARG A 270 22.84 -35.58 4.66
CA ARG A 270 22.52 -34.45 3.77
C ARG A 270 23.77 -34.00 3.03
N LEU A 271 24.92 -33.91 3.72
CA LEU A 271 26.20 -33.57 3.10
C LEU A 271 26.60 -34.62 2.05
N VAL A 272 26.46 -35.91 2.37
CA VAL A 272 26.73 -37.00 1.41
C VAL A 272 25.87 -36.86 0.16
N GLY A 273 24.57 -36.58 0.30
CA GLY A 273 23.68 -36.35 -0.84
C GLY A 273 24.07 -35.15 -1.70
N LEU A 274 24.49 -34.05 -1.07
CA LEU A 274 24.97 -32.86 -1.78
C LEU A 274 26.27 -33.12 -2.55
N VAL A 275 27.22 -33.81 -1.93
CA VAL A 275 28.49 -34.19 -2.56
C VAL A 275 28.26 -35.16 -3.72
N GLN A 276 27.36 -36.13 -3.55
CA GLN A 276 27.02 -37.10 -4.60
C GLN A 276 26.35 -36.46 -5.82
N ALA A 277 25.70 -35.30 -5.64
CA ALA A 277 25.06 -34.54 -6.72
C ALA A 277 26.02 -33.60 -7.47
N VAL A 278 27.27 -33.45 -7.01
CA VAL A 278 28.28 -32.63 -7.71
C VAL A 278 28.71 -33.34 -8.99
N ASP A 279 28.63 -32.63 -10.11
CA ASP A 279 29.08 -33.14 -11.40
C ASP A 279 30.58 -33.51 -11.36
N GLY A 280 30.89 -34.75 -11.76
CA GLY A 280 32.22 -35.37 -11.64
C GLY A 280 32.43 -36.28 -10.42
N VAL A 281 31.52 -36.28 -9.44
CA VAL A 281 31.55 -37.22 -8.31
C VAL A 281 30.89 -38.55 -8.69
N ALA A 282 31.66 -39.64 -8.63
CA ALA A 282 31.19 -40.99 -8.90
C ALA A 282 30.48 -41.58 -7.68
N HIS A 283 31.14 -41.55 -6.53
CA HIS A 283 30.65 -42.20 -5.31
C HIS A 283 31.31 -41.61 -4.06
N VAL A 284 30.53 -41.39 -3.00
CA VAL A 284 31.05 -40.97 -1.69
C VAL A 284 31.26 -42.20 -0.80
N GLN A 285 32.51 -42.59 -0.53
CA GLN A 285 32.81 -43.77 0.29
C GLN A 285 32.66 -43.47 1.78
N ARG A 286 33.19 -42.32 2.22
CA ARG A 286 33.15 -41.87 3.61
C ARG A 286 33.18 -40.35 3.66
N LEU A 287 32.35 -39.76 4.51
CA LEU A 287 32.32 -38.32 4.74
C LEU A 287 32.02 -38.06 6.22
N ALA A 288 32.77 -37.15 6.83
CA ALA A 288 32.62 -36.75 8.21
C ALA A 288 33.08 -35.29 8.39
N LEU A 289 32.66 -34.68 9.50
CA LEU A 289 33.22 -33.42 9.97
C LEU A 289 34.22 -33.72 11.11
N CYS A 290 35.36 -33.03 11.13
CA CYS A 290 36.37 -33.19 12.16
C CYS A 290 36.93 -31.86 12.66
N THR A 291 37.55 -31.87 13.84
CA THR A 291 38.30 -30.73 14.38
C THR A 291 39.66 -30.58 13.66
N ALA A 292 40.42 -29.54 14.01
CA ALA A 292 41.77 -29.31 13.48
C ALA A 292 42.73 -30.48 13.73
N ASP A 293 42.51 -31.26 14.80
CA ASP A 293 43.32 -32.42 15.18
C ASP A 293 42.82 -33.73 14.53
N GLY A 294 41.78 -33.66 13.69
CA GLY A 294 41.20 -34.83 13.01
C GLY A 294 40.20 -35.63 13.86
N ALA A 295 39.85 -35.17 15.07
CA ALA A 295 38.83 -35.82 15.89
C ALA A 295 37.43 -35.61 15.28
N PRO A 296 36.58 -36.66 15.18
CA PRO A 296 35.26 -36.54 14.57
C PRO A 296 34.34 -35.67 15.43
N VAL A 297 33.58 -34.79 14.79
CA VAL A 297 32.57 -33.94 15.42
C VAL A 297 31.20 -34.60 15.21
N SER A 298 30.60 -35.11 16.29
CA SER A 298 29.25 -35.67 16.22
C SER A 298 28.20 -34.57 16.27
N GLY A 299 27.17 -34.66 15.43
CA GLY A 299 26.09 -33.66 15.33
C GLY A 299 25.34 -33.40 16.64
N ASP A 300 25.26 -34.40 17.53
CA ASP A 300 24.63 -34.28 18.86
C ASP A 300 25.54 -33.63 19.92
N SER A 301 26.87 -33.63 19.74
CA SER A 301 27.82 -33.10 20.74
C SER A 301 27.91 -31.57 20.78
N LEU A 302 27.15 -30.87 19.94
CA LEU A 302 27.06 -29.40 19.88
C LEU A 302 25.71 -28.86 20.36
N ALA A 303 24.73 -29.75 20.58
CA ALA A 303 23.47 -29.41 21.19
C ALA A 303 23.63 -29.49 22.72
N GLY A 304 24.01 -28.39 23.38
CA GLY A 304 23.81 -28.37 24.83
C GLY A 304 24.42 -27.26 25.69
N ALA A 305 25.50 -26.56 25.31
CA ALA A 305 26.20 -25.74 26.31
C ALA A 305 26.67 -24.32 25.92
N SER A 306 26.79 -23.94 24.64
CA SER A 306 27.47 -22.66 24.30
C SER A 306 26.88 -21.79 23.19
N GLY A 307 25.78 -22.18 22.53
CA GLY A 307 25.23 -21.38 21.43
C GLY A 307 26.20 -21.16 20.25
N THR A 308 27.24 -21.98 20.15
CA THR A 308 28.28 -21.88 19.10
C THR A 308 27.81 -22.56 17.83
N VAL A 309 28.04 -21.94 16.67
CA VAL A 309 27.68 -22.49 15.36
C VAL A 309 28.89 -23.02 14.60
N LEU A 310 28.69 -24.00 13.73
CA LEU A 310 29.78 -24.58 12.96
C LEU A 310 30.23 -23.67 11.80
N ARG A 311 31.55 -23.68 11.56
CA ARG A 311 32.20 -22.99 10.45
C ARG A 311 33.07 -23.98 9.68
N LEU A 312 32.76 -24.24 8.41
CA LEU A 312 33.57 -25.14 7.60
C LEU A 312 34.82 -24.40 7.09
N ARG A 313 36.00 -24.77 7.59
CA ARG A 313 37.27 -24.14 7.22
C ARG A 313 37.94 -24.90 6.09
N PHE A 314 38.49 -24.17 5.12
CA PHE A 314 39.27 -24.78 4.04
C PHE A 314 40.57 -25.37 4.62
N PRO A 315 40.95 -26.61 4.25
CA PRO A 315 42.13 -27.25 4.81
C PRO A 315 43.43 -26.51 4.47
N GLY A 316 44.30 -26.37 5.48
CA GLY A 316 45.68 -25.93 5.32
C GLY A 316 46.61 -27.10 4.95
N ASP A 317 47.91 -26.82 4.88
CA ASP A 317 48.90 -27.79 4.41
C ASP A 317 49.00 -29.03 5.33
N THR A 318 48.77 -28.85 6.64
CA THR A 318 48.76 -29.92 7.64
C THR A 318 47.47 -30.75 7.60
N GLN A 319 46.38 -30.21 7.05
CA GLN A 319 45.10 -30.90 6.87
C GLN A 319 44.88 -31.40 5.44
N SER A 320 45.92 -31.35 4.59
CA SER A 320 45.84 -31.67 3.16
C SER A 320 45.32 -33.07 2.84
N ASN A 321 45.40 -34.00 3.81
CA ASN A 321 44.97 -35.38 3.67
C ASN A 321 43.59 -35.68 4.28
N PHE A 322 42.86 -34.67 4.78
CA PHE A 322 41.54 -34.87 5.41
C PHE A 322 40.49 -35.32 4.38
N LEU A 323 40.37 -34.62 3.25
CA LEU A 323 39.48 -35.00 2.15
C LEU A 323 40.29 -35.50 0.96
N ARG A 324 40.04 -36.73 0.52
CA ARG A 324 40.79 -37.38 -0.57
C ARG A 324 39.90 -37.67 -1.76
N LEU A 325 40.36 -37.26 -2.94
CA LEU A 325 39.71 -37.54 -4.22
C LEU A 325 40.45 -38.67 -4.95
N HIS A 326 39.75 -39.73 -5.34
CA HIS A 326 40.31 -40.90 -6.02
C HIS A 326 39.63 -41.14 -7.36
N PHE A 327 40.38 -41.41 -8.43
CA PHE A 327 39.79 -41.72 -9.74
C PHE A 327 39.18 -43.13 -9.77
N ALA A 328 38.01 -43.26 -10.39
CA ALA A 328 37.31 -44.54 -10.51
C ALA A 328 38.10 -45.65 -11.26
N SER A 329 39.11 -45.27 -12.05
CA SER A 329 39.98 -46.21 -12.77
C SER A 329 41.12 -46.81 -11.92
N GLY A 330 41.25 -46.42 -10.64
CA GLY A 330 42.22 -47.02 -9.73
C GLY A 330 41.70 -48.35 -9.18
N ALA A 331 42.10 -49.46 -9.78
CA ALA A 331 41.84 -50.79 -9.23
C ALA A 331 42.24 -50.86 -7.74
N LEU A 332 41.34 -51.35 -6.88
CA LEU A 332 41.65 -51.77 -5.52
C LEU A 332 42.68 -52.91 -5.58
N GLY A 333 43.96 -52.56 -5.56
CA GLY A 333 45.03 -53.47 -5.18
C GLY A 333 44.94 -53.73 -3.69
N SER A 334 44.23 -54.78 -3.29
CA SER A 334 44.45 -55.46 -2.02
C SER A 334 45.89 -55.98 -2.05
N GLY A 335 46.80 -55.28 -1.39
CA GLY A 335 48.22 -55.58 -1.41
C GLY A 335 48.88 -54.91 -0.22
N THR A 336 48.97 -55.65 0.87
CA THR A 336 49.89 -55.43 1.98
C THR A 336 51.32 -55.40 1.46
N HIS A 337 51.77 -54.26 0.96
CA HIS A 337 53.18 -53.97 0.72
C HIS A 337 53.58 -52.72 1.48
N ALA A 338 54.59 -52.89 2.33
CA ALA A 338 55.22 -51.87 3.14
C ALA A 338 55.49 -50.60 2.34
N LEU A 339 54.84 -49.50 2.74
CA LEU A 339 55.01 -48.17 2.20
C LEU A 339 56.42 -47.67 2.50
N THR A 340 57.18 -47.35 1.45
CA THR A 340 58.41 -46.55 1.55
C THR A 340 58.05 -45.08 1.75
N SER A 341 58.73 -44.35 2.63
CA SER A 341 58.48 -42.93 2.92
C SER A 341 58.45 -42.01 1.67
N ALA A 342 59.08 -42.41 0.57
CA ALA A 342 59.11 -41.66 -0.68
C ALA A 342 57.77 -41.64 -1.47
N SER A 343 56.91 -42.66 -1.31
CA SER A 343 55.59 -42.70 -1.98
C SER A 343 54.54 -41.84 -1.28
N ASP A 344 54.68 -41.66 0.03
CA ASP A 344 53.82 -40.78 0.83
C ASP A 344 54.14 -39.31 0.56
N HIS A 345 55.43 -38.94 0.47
CA HIS A 345 55.83 -37.57 0.09
C HIS A 345 55.33 -37.15 -1.30
N ARG A 346 55.45 -38.01 -2.33
CA ARG A 346 54.92 -37.69 -3.67
C ARG A 346 53.41 -37.58 -3.71
N ARG A 347 52.70 -38.31 -2.83
CA ARG A 347 51.23 -38.21 -2.70
C ARG A 347 50.84 -36.93 -2.00
N GLU A 348 51.51 -36.57 -0.90
CA GLU A 348 51.30 -35.31 -0.18
C GLU A 348 51.56 -34.09 -1.07
N GLU A 349 52.60 -34.14 -1.89
CA GLU A 349 52.93 -33.08 -2.85
C GLU A 349 51.85 -32.92 -3.94
N LYS A 350 51.30 -34.03 -4.46
CA LYS A 350 50.16 -33.98 -5.40
C LYS A 350 48.89 -33.47 -4.75
N SER A 351 48.58 -33.89 -3.52
CA SER A 351 47.42 -33.39 -2.77
C SER A 351 47.53 -31.87 -2.52
N ARG A 352 48.73 -31.37 -2.24
CA ARG A 352 48.99 -29.93 -2.06
C ARG A 352 48.72 -29.11 -3.31
N VAL A 353 49.19 -29.56 -4.48
CA VAL A 353 48.93 -28.86 -5.75
C VAL A 353 47.43 -28.79 -6.05
N VAL A 354 46.71 -29.90 -5.90
CA VAL A 354 45.25 -29.93 -6.09
C VAL A 354 44.54 -29.00 -5.10
N LEU A 355 45.03 -28.88 -3.86
CA LEU A 355 44.46 -27.96 -2.87
C LEU A 355 44.70 -26.49 -3.22
N ASP A 356 45.88 -26.13 -3.73
CA ASP A 356 46.17 -24.76 -4.16
C ASP A 356 45.29 -24.37 -5.36
N ASP A 357 45.17 -25.25 -6.36
CA ASP A 357 44.27 -25.03 -7.49
C ASP A 357 42.80 -24.97 -7.03
N ALA A 358 42.41 -25.79 -6.05
CA ALA A 358 41.07 -25.79 -5.49
C ALA A 358 40.76 -24.51 -4.70
N ARG A 359 41.76 -23.87 -4.06
CA ARG A 359 41.59 -22.54 -3.44
C ARG A 359 41.22 -21.49 -4.48
N VAL A 360 41.87 -21.51 -5.65
CA VAL A 360 41.57 -20.58 -6.75
C VAL A 360 40.17 -20.84 -7.31
N ALA A 361 39.82 -22.10 -7.56
CA ALA A 361 38.48 -22.48 -8.02
C ALA A 361 37.39 -22.10 -7.00
N LEU A 362 37.65 -22.29 -5.70
CA LEU A 362 36.73 -21.89 -4.63
C LEU A 362 36.57 -20.36 -4.56
N ALA A 363 37.65 -19.59 -4.72
CA ALA A 363 37.57 -18.14 -4.77
C ALA A 363 36.67 -17.66 -5.92
N LYS A 364 36.76 -18.31 -7.09
CA LYS A 364 35.86 -18.06 -8.23
C LYS A 364 34.40 -18.38 -7.89
N ALA A 365 34.13 -19.57 -7.33
CA ALA A 365 32.76 -19.97 -6.96
C ALA A 365 32.14 -19.02 -5.92
N ARG A 366 32.93 -18.57 -4.93
CA ARG A 366 32.51 -17.55 -3.95
C ARG A 366 32.20 -16.22 -4.63
N PHE A 367 33.06 -15.75 -5.52
CA PHE A 367 32.83 -14.50 -6.25
C PHE A 367 31.54 -14.53 -7.09
N GLU A 368 31.25 -15.63 -7.79
CA GLU A 368 30.01 -15.80 -8.55
C GLU A 368 28.77 -15.76 -7.63
N PHE A 369 28.87 -16.38 -6.46
CA PHE A 369 27.79 -16.37 -5.47
C PHE A 369 27.60 -14.98 -4.84
N ASP A 370 28.68 -14.29 -4.47
CA ASP A 370 28.62 -12.93 -3.94
C ASP A 370 28.06 -11.96 -5.00
N THR A 371 28.39 -12.18 -6.27
CA THR A 371 27.79 -11.44 -7.38
C THR A 371 26.29 -11.67 -7.44
N LEU A 372 25.81 -12.91 -7.33
CA LEU A 372 24.38 -13.21 -7.25
C LEU A 372 23.72 -12.48 -6.07
N ARG A 373 24.36 -12.53 -4.89
CA ARG A 373 23.83 -11.97 -3.64
C ARG A 373 23.79 -10.44 -3.62
N ASN A 374 24.67 -9.78 -4.37
CA ASN A 374 24.79 -8.32 -4.35
C ASN A 374 24.25 -7.64 -5.61
N THR A 375 23.77 -8.40 -6.60
CA THR A 375 23.21 -7.86 -7.84
C THR A 375 21.70 -7.82 -7.79
N LYS A 376 21.13 -6.61 -7.88
CA LYS A 376 19.67 -6.41 -7.97
C LYS A 376 19.10 -7.14 -9.18
N GLN A 377 18.03 -7.90 -8.99
CA GLN A 377 17.39 -8.64 -10.08
C GLN A 377 16.26 -7.82 -10.73
N SER A 378 16.15 -7.94 -12.06
CA SER A 378 14.98 -7.44 -12.80
C SER A 378 13.89 -8.51 -12.84
N LEU A 379 12.64 -8.10 -12.66
CA LEU A 379 11.46 -8.99 -12.68
C LEU A 379 10.65 -8.90 -13.97
N ALA A 380 11.04 -8.02 -14.91
CA ALA A 380 10.27 -7.78 -16.14
C ALA A 380 10.05 -9.04 -16.98
N THR A 381 11.02 -9.98 -16.98
CA THR A 381 10.89 -11.27 -17.70
C THR A 381 10.03 -12.29 -16.93
N VAL A 382 9.92 -12.14 -15.61
CA VAL A 382 9.14 -13.05 -14.75
C VAL A 382 7.65 -12.71 -14.80
N VAL A 383 7.33 -11.41 -14.85
CA VAL A 383 5.97 -10.89 -14.88
C VAL A 383 5.86 -9.89 -16.06
N PRO A 384 5.75 -10.37 -17.30
CA PRO A 384 5.64 -9.49 -18.46
C PRO A 384 4.31 -8.71 -18.40
N ALA A 385 4.39 -7.40 -18.65
CA ALA A 385 3.18 -6.60 -18.76
C ALA A 385 2.41 -6.96 -20.05
N PRO A 386 1.07 -7.15 -20.00
CA PRO A 386 0.23 -7.15 -21.19
C PRO A 386 0.45 -5.89 -22.02
N THR A 387 0.37 -6.06 -23.33
CA THR A 387 0.38 -4.98 -24.31
C THR A 387 -0.88 -5.06 -25.13
N GLY A 388 -1.43 -3.91 -25.49
CA GLY A 388 -2.63 -3.78 -26.31
C GLY A 388 -2.30 -3.26 -27.70
N THR A 389 -3.28 -3.38 -28.60
CA THR A 389 -3.27 -2.68 -29.88
C THR A 389 -4.02 -1.37 -29.74
N SER A 390 -3.37 -0.24 -30.01
CA SER A 390 -4.04 1.06 -30.02
C SER A 390 -5.07 1.12 -31.15
N ARG A 391 -6.31 1.53 -30.82
CA ARG A 391 -7.44 1.60 -31.75
C ARG A 391 -8.19 2.91 -31.61
N GLU A 392 -8.53 3.53 -32.73
CA GLU A 392 -9.48 4.65 -32.77
C GLU A 392 -10.91 4.09 -32.78
N LEU A 393 -11.53 4.07 -31.60
CA LEU A 393 -12.85 3.47 -31.39
C LEU A 393 -13.98 4.46 -31.65
N ARG A 394 -13.72 5.76 -31.47
CA ARG A 394 -14.72 6.82 -31.63
C ARG A 394 -15.13 7.09 -33.08
N GLU A 395 -14.30 6.76 -34.06
CA GLU A 395 -14.54 7.10 -35.47
C GLU A 395 -15.89 6.51 -35.95
N TYR A 396 -16.79 7.39 -36.39
CA TYR A 396 -18.15 7.02 -36.81
C TYR A 396 -18.34 7.19 -38.32
N PHE A 397 -18.73 6.11 -39.00
CA PHE A 397 -19.10 6.12 -40.41
C PHE A 397 -20.62 6.09 -40.55
N SER A 398 -21.19 7.11 -41.20
CA SER A 398 -22.65 7.23 -41.35
C SER A 398 -23.23 6.09 -42.19
N ILE A 399 -24.34 5.51 -41.71
CA ILE A 399 -25.11 4.50 -42.46
C ILE A 399 -25.73 5.08 -43.72
N GLN A 400 -25.93 6.41 -43.76
CA GLN A 400 -26.52 7.10 -44.91
C GLN A 400 -25.68 6.92 -46.17
N HIS A 401 -24.36 6.70 -46.03
CA HIS A 401 -23.47 6.41 -47.17
C HIS A 401 -23.75 5.07 -47.85
N GLN A 402 -24.38 4.14 -47.13
CA GLN A 402 -24.64 2.78 -47.61
C GLN A 402 -25.98 2.68 -48.36
N PHE A 403 -26.83 3.71 -48.27
CA PHE A 403 -28.08 3.75 -49.03
C PHE A 403 -27.83 3.86 -50.54
N PRO A 404 -28.70 3.25 -51.37
CA PRO A 404 -28.66 3.44 -52.81
C PRO A 404 -28.72 4.92 -53.19
N ALA A 405 -27.98 5.33 -54.22
CA ALA A 405 -27.86 6.74 -54.64
C ALA A 405 -29.20 7.42 -54.97
N ILE A 406 -30.24 6.65 -55.31
CA ILE A 406 -31.59 7.17 -55.56
C ILE A 406 -32.23 7.86 -54.35
N TYR A 407 -31.80 7.52 -53.13
CA TYR A 407 -32.28 8.16 -51.90
C TYR A 407 -31.72 9.58 -51.72
N GLY A 408 -30.61 9.93 -52.38
CA GLY A 408 -30.02 11.26 -52.34
C GLY A 408 -29.41 11.68 -51.00
N ILE A 409 -29.26 10.76 -50.04
CA ILE A 409 -28.72 11.04 -48.70
C ILE A 409 -27.26 10.63 -48.51
N ASN A 410 -26.72 9.77 -49.37
CA ASN A 410 -25.32 9.35 -49.34
C ASN A 410 -24.38 10.44 -49.88
N ARG A 411 -23.07 10.17 -49.94
CA ARG A 411 -22.05 11.09 -50.45
C ARG A 411 -22.30 11.70 -51.83
N PHE A 412 -23.12 11.08 -52.68
CA PHE A 412 -23.44 11.62 -54.01
C PHE A 412 -24.49 12.73 -53.95
N GLY A 413 -25.28 12.78 -52.86
CA GLY A 413 -26.32 13.76 -52.64
C GLY A 413 -27.42 13.74 -53.70
N VAL A 414 -28.22 14.80 -53.70
CA VAL A 414 -29.22 15.05 -54.74
C VAL A 414 -28.59 15.88 -55.86
N PRO A 415 -28.70 15.48 -57.15
CA PRO A 415 -28.12 16.23 -58.26
C PRO A 415 -28.57 17.71 -58.26
N PRO A 416 -27.68 18.67 -58.59
CA PRO A 416 -28.04 20.10 -58.60
C PRO A 416 -29.19 20.46 -59.54
N THR A 417 -29.39 19.64 -60.59
CA THR A 417 -30.46 19.77 -61.58
C THR A 417 -31.79 19.18 -61.12
N ALA A 418 -31.84 18.49 -59.99
CA ALA A 418 -33.07 17.86 -59.49
C ALA A 418 -34.04 18.89 -58.89
N PRO A 419 -35.37 18.61 -58.93
CA PRO A 419 -36.38 19.43 -58.29
C PRO A 419 -36.08 19.73 -56.81
N LEU A 420 -36.51 20.89 -56.32
CA LEU A 420 -36.33 21.27 -54.92
C LEU A 420 -36.98 20.26 -53.96
N GLU A 421 -38.13 19.68 -54.34
CA GLU A 421 -38.81 18.65 -53.56
C GLU A 421 -37.90 17.47 -53.23
N ASN A 422 -37.10 16.98 -54.18
CA ASN A 422 -36.17 15.88 -53.94
C ASN A 422 -35.10 16.23 -52.89
N ARG A 423 -34.60 17.48 -52.91
CA ARG A 423 -33.66 17.98 -51.91
C ARG A 423 -34.30 18.07 -50.53
N VAL A 424 -35.54 18.56 -50.46
CA VAL A 424 -36.30 18.65 -49.20
C VAL A 424 -36.58 17.25 -48.63
N SER A 425 -37.04 16.30 -49.45
CA SER A 425 -37.30 14.92 -49.02
C SER A 425 -36.02 14.20 -48.57
N ALA A 426 -34.90 14.40 -49.28
CA ALA A 426 -33.61 13.87 -48.85
C ALA A 426 -33.21 14.45 -47.48
N HIS A 427 -33.34 15.77 -47.28
CA HIS A 427 -33.04 16.41 -45.99
C HIS A 427 -33.94 15.91 -44.84
N GLN A 428 -35.23 15.68 -45.11
CA GLN A 428 -36.15 15.09 -44.13
C GLN A 428 -35.72 13.67 -43.74
N LEU A 429 -35.32 12.84 -44.70
CA LEU A 429 -34.81 11.49 -44.42
C LEU A 429 -33.47 11.53 -43.67
N LYS A 430 -32.55 12.42 -44.03
CA LYS A 430 -31.30 12.64 -43.28
C LYS A 430 -31.59 12.95 -41.81
N ALA A 431 -32.50 13.90 -41.56
CA ALA A 431 -32.89 14.30 -40.21
C ALA A 431 -33.60 13.17 -39.44
N TYR A 432 -34.40 12.34 -40.12
CA TYR A 432 -35.04 11.17 -39.52
C TYR A 432 -34.00 10.13 -39.04
N LEU A 433 -33.02 9.81 -39.89
CA LEU A 433 -31.98 8.82 -39.59
C LEU A 433 -30.97 9.32 -38.54
N TYR A 434 -30.73 10.63 -38.48
CA TYR A 434 -29.81 11.26 -37.53
C TYR A 434 -30.06 10.82 -36.07
N LEU A 435 -31.32 10.59 -35.66
CA LEU A 435 -31.64 10.15 -34.31
C LEU A 435 -31.01 8.79 -33.97
N ALA A 436 -31.03 7.84 -34.90
CA ALA A 436 -30.40 6.53 -34.72
C ALA A 436 -28.88 6.65 -34.81
N GLU A 437 -28.38 7.44 -35.76
CA GLU A 437 -26.94 7.64 -35.95
C GLU A 437 -26.28 8.29 -34.76
N GLN A 438 -26.91 9.29 -34.15
CA GLN A 438 -26.38 9.96 -32.96
C GLN A 438 -26.28 9.00 -31.77
N LEU A 439 -27.16 8.00 -31.64
CA LEU A 439 -27.05 6.96 -30.61
C LEU A 439 -25.85 6.04 -30.85
N MET A 440 -25.63 5.65 -32.11
CA MET A 440 -24.49 4.80 -32.50
C MET A 440 -23.16 5.55 -32.36
N ALA A 441 -23.11 6.82 -32.76
CA ALA A 441 -21.96 7.68 -32.53
C ALA A 441 -21.66 7.83 -31.03
N ASN A 442 -22.69 8.09 -30.20
CA ASN A 442 -22.50 8.12 -28.75
C ASN A 442 -22.00 6.78 -28.20
N TYR A 443 -22.49 5.65 -28.71
CA TYR A 443 -21.99 4.33 -28.30
C TYR A 443 -20.48 4.18 -28.53
N LEU A 444 -19.99 4.55 -29.70
CA LEU A 444 -18.56 4.52 -30.03
C LEU A 444 -17.72 5.47 -29.15
N GLU A 445 -18.26 6.64 -28.81
CA GLU A 445 -17.60 7.55 -27.87
C GLU A 445 -17.53 6.96 -26.45
N ASN A 446 -18.56 6.23 -26.03
CA ASN A 446 -18.54 5.49 -24.76
C ASN A 446 -17.51 4.35 -24.79
N LEU A 447 -17.38 3.66 -25.93
CA LEU A 447 -16.41 2.59 -26.11
C LEU A 447 -14.97 3.13 -26.04
N GLN A 448 -14.70 4.26 -26.68
CA GLN A 448 -13.43 4.99 -26.57
C GLN A 448 -13.12 5.41 -25.12
N SER A 449 -14.15 5.71 -24.34
CA SER A 449 -14.03 6.22 -22.97
C SER A 449 -14.00 5.14 -21.88
N VAL A 450 -14.03 3.84 -22.25
CA VAL A 450 -13.99 2.73 -21.29
C VAL A 450 -12.77 2.83 -20.37
N GLY A 451 -11.58 3.09 -20.91
CA GLY A 451 -10.36 3.26 -20.11
C GLY A 451 -10.50 4.35 -19.04
N ARG A 452 -11.04 5.53 -19.41
CA ARG A 452 -11.37 6.59 -18.43
C ARG A 452 -12.36 6.10 -17.37
N MET A 453 -13.40 5.36 -17.75
CA MET A 453 -14.40 4.89 -16.80
C MET A 453 -13.87 3.92 -15.74
N PHE A 454 -12.81 3.18 -16.05
CA PHE A 454 -12.12 2.28 -15.12
C PHE A 454 -10.84 2.89 -14.53
N SER A 455 -10.58 4.18 -14.78
CA SER A 455 -9.42 4.85 -14.21
C SER A 455 -9.65 5.33 -12.77
N VAL A 456 -8.61 5.84 -12.12
CA VAL A 456 -8.68 6.55 -10.82
C VAL A 456 -8.87 8.07 -10.96
N ASP A 457 -9.28 8.54 -12.15
CA ASP A 457 -9.50 9.96 -12.38
C ASP A 457 -10.79 10.47 -11.73
N THR A 458 -10.78 11.78 -11.48
CA THR A 458 -12.00 12.52 -11.15
C THR A 458 -12.87 12.64 -12.39
N LEU A 459 -14.01 11.93 -12.37
CA LEU A 459 -15.03 11.99 -13.41
C LEU A 459 -16.36 12.49 -12.85
N TYR A 460 -17.02 13.37 -13.61
CA TYR A 460 -18.36 13.88 -13.29
C TYR A 460 -19.45 13.25 -14.15
N GLU A 461 -19.05 12.58 -15.24
CA GLU A 461 -19.91 11.95 -16.23
C GLU A 461 -19.41 10.53 -16.49
N THR A 462 -20.32 9.62 -16.83
CA THR A 462 -20.03 8.23 -17.18
C THR A 462 -20.64 7.81 -18.51
N TYR A 463 -21.53 8.62 -19.08
CA TYR A 463 -21.92 8.52 -20.48
C TYR A 463 -21.36 9.69 -21.27
N PHE A 464 -20.82 9.36 -22.45
CA PHE A 464 -20.17 10.32 -23.33
C PHE A 464 -20.94 10.43 -24.64
N SER A 465 -20.72 11.55 -25.35
CA SER A 465 -21.34 11.84 -26.63
C SER A 465 -20.37 12.56 -27.54
N GLN A 466 -20.48 12.28 -28.83
CA GLN A 466 -19.71 12.97 -29.88
C GLN A 466 -20.65 13.62 -30.89
N ARG A 467 -20.19 14.69 -31.55
CA ARG A 467 -20.96 15.34 -32.61
C ARG A 467 -20.65 14.67 -33.95
N ILE A 468 -21.66 14.42 -34.78
CA ILE A 468 -21.47 14.00 -36.18
C ILE A 468 -21.20 15.24 -37.02
N ASP A 469 -20.12 15.26 -37.78
CA ASP A 469 -19.74 16.42 -38.61
C ASP A 469 -19.85 16.12 -40.11
N ASN A 470 -19.48 17.11 -40.92
CA ASN A 470 -19.54 17.00 -42.38
C ASN A 470 -18.54 16.00 -42.96
N GLU A 471 -17.50 15.59 -42.21
CA GLU A 471 -16.59 14.52 -42.63
C GLU A 471 -17.30 13.17 -42.52
N ALA A 472 -18.01 12.93 -41.41
CA ALA A 472 -18.81 11.73 -41.21
C ALA A 472 -20.07 11.71 -42.10
N LEU A 473 -20.77 12.84 -42.26
CA LEU A 473 -22.01 12.96 -43.04
C LEU A 473 -22.11 14.33 -43.74
N PRO A 474 -21.98 14.39 -45.07
CA PRO A 474 -22.06 15.66 -45.81
C PRO A 474 -23.35 16.43 -45.57
N ASP A 475 -23.21 17.75 -45.42
CA ASP A 475 -24.26 18.74 -45.16
C ASP A 475 -25.00 18.59 -43.83
N ILE A 476 -24.55 17.71 -42.91
CA ILE A 476 -25.21 17.54 -41.61
C ILE A 476 -25.13 18.80 -40.75
N GLU A 477 -24.05 19.58 -40.89
CA GLU A 477 -23.86 20.79 -40.08
C GLU A 477 -24.89 21.87 -40.38
N ALA A 478 -25.50 21.87 -41.56
CA ALA A 478 -26.58 22.78 -41.92
C ALA A 478 -27.86 22.55 -41.09
N PHE A 479 -27.99 21.38 -40.44
CA PHE A 479 -29.10 21.07 -39.55
C PHE A 479 -28.86 21.52 -38.10
N TYR A 480 -27.63 21.90 -37.74
CA TYR A 480 -27.32 22.35 -36.39
C TYR A 480 -27.76 23.80 -36.17
N THR A 481 -28.36 24.06 -35.01
CA THR A 481 -28.90 25.38 -34.63
C THR A 481 -27.88 26.26 -33.90
N ASP A 482 -26.68 25.75 -33.67
CA ASP A 482 -25.64 26.38 -32.85
C ASP A 482 -24.25 26.04 -33.40
N ALA A 483 -23.23 26.75 -32.93
CA ALA A 483 -21.84 26.46 -33.24
C ALA A 483 -21.43 25.08 -32.70
N PRO A 484 -20.37 24.44 -33.26
CA PRO A 484 -19.96 23.09 -32.88
C PRO A 484 -19.79 22.85 -31.38
N ASP A 485 -19.21 23.81 -30.64
CA ASP A 485 -19.07 23.75 -29.17
C ASP A 485 -20.41 23.83 -28.43
N GLY A 486 -21.33 24.65 -28.94
CA GLY A 486 -22.69 24.77 -28.42
C GLY A 486 -23.43 23.44 -28.57
N ILE A 487 -23.35 22.80 -29.74
CA ILE A 487 -23.94 21.48 -30.00
C ILE A 487 -23.34 20.40 -29.10
N ARG A 488 -22.01 20.35 -28.95
CA ARG A 488 -21.34 19.42 -28.02
C ARG A 488 -21.88 19.57 -26.59
N SER A 489 -21.97 20.81 -26.12
CA SER A 489 -22.49 21.14 -24.78
C SER A 489 -23.96 20.74 -24.62
N GLN A 490 -24.77 20.93 -25.67
CA GLN A 490 -26.17 20.53 -25.68
C GLN A 490 -26.33 19.00 -25.64
N LEU A 491 -25.54 18.25 -26.42
CA LEU A 491 -25.55 16.78 -26.41
C LEU A 491 -25.12 16.22 -25.05
N ALA A 492 -24.01 16.72 -24.49
CA ALA A 492 -23.55 16.35 -23.15
C ALA A 492 -24.64 16.60 -22.10
N ARG A 493 -25.33 17.76 -22.17
CA ARG A 493 -26.46 18.07 -21.30
C ARG A 493 -27.67 17.14 -21.49
N ILE A 494 -27.94 16.65 -22.69
CA ILE A 494 -29.02 15.69 -22.94
C ILE A 494 -28.67 14.35 -22.30
N VAL A 495 -27.44 13.88 -22.50
CA VAL A 495 -26.95 12.61 -21.96
C VAL A 495 -26.89 12.65 -20.43
N SER A 496 -26.37 13.73 -19.85
CA SER A 496 -26.23 13.88 -18.39
C SER A 496 -27.56 13.86 -17.63
N ARG A 497 -28.68 14.24 -18.26
CA ARG A 497 -30.03 14.11 -17.67
C ARG A 497 -30.45 12.66 -17.42
N LYS A 498 -29.87 11.72 -18.16
CA LYS A 498 -30.15 10.28 -18.03
C LYS A 498 -28.99 9.54 -17.35
N ASP A 499 -27.82 10.15 -17.29
CA ASP A 499 -26.66 9.60 -16.61
C ASP A 499 -26.80 9.70 -15.09
N ARG A 500 -26.93 8.55 -14.42
CA ARG A 500 -26.76 8.46 -12.96
C ARG A 500 -25.27 8.34 -12.64
N ALA A 501 -24.49 9.34 -13.06
CA ALA A 501 -23.03 9.28 -13.13
C ALA A 501 -22.39 8.84 -11.81
N GLN A 502 -22.81 9.46 -10.70
CA GLN A 502 -22.27 9.14 -9.38
C GLN A 502 -22.57 7.70 -8.94
N ASP A 503 -23.79 7.21 -9.15
CA ASP A 503 -24.17 5.83 -8.80
C ASP A 503 -23.41 4.82 -9.66
N ARG A 504 -23.38 5.03 -10.98
CA ARG A 504 -22.68 4.15 -11.93
C ARG A 504 -21.18 4.13 -11.66
N ARG A 505 -20.56 5.30 -11.45
CA ARG A 505 -19.14 5.40 -11.08
C ARG A 505 -18.86 4.68 -9.77
N SER A 506 -19.71 4.87 -8.75
CA SER A 506 -19.54 4.22 -7.45
C SER A 506 -19.54 2.69 -7.57
N ARG A 507 -20.43 2.12 -8.40
CA ARG A 507 -20.51 0.67 -8.68
C ARG A 507 -19.30 0.14 -9.44
N LEU A 508 -18.76 0.91 -10.38
CA LEU A 508 -17.54 0.52 -11.11
C LEU A 508 -16.34 0.45 -10.16
N LEU A 509 -16.21 1.44 -9.27
CA LEU A 509 -15.16 1.42 -8.25
C LEU A 509 -15.33 0.26 -7.25
N ASP A 510 -16.56 -0.16 -6.95
CA ASP A 510 -16.80 -1.36 -6.14
C ASP A 510 -16.28 -2.63 -6.82
N VAL A 511 -16.40 -2.73 -8.15
CA VAL A 511 -15.82 -3.85 -8.92
C VAL A 511 -14.29 -3.84 -8.81
N LEU A 512 -13.65 -2.68 -8.98
CA LEU A 512 -12.20 -2.55 -8.84
C LEU A 512 -11.73 -2.91 -7.42
N LEU A 513 -12.42 -2.46 -6.38
CA LEU A 513 -12.10 -2.81 -5.00
C LEU A 513 -12.27 -4.32 -4.75
N ALA A 514 -13.33 -4.92 -5.29
CA ALA A 514 -13.62 -6.34 -5.15
C ALA A 514 -12.55 -7.23 -5.81
N MET A 515 -11.86 -6.77 -6.87
CA MET A 515 -10.72 -7.48 -7.46
C MET A 515 -9.59 -7.71 -6.44
N TYR A 516 -9.46 -6.82 -5.45
CA TYR A 516 -8.48 -6.92 -4.37
C TYR A 516 -9.07 -7.51 -3.08
N GLY A 517 -10.29 -8.04 -3.13
CA GLY A 517 -10.98 -8.58 -1.95
C GLY A 517 -11.44 -7.52 -0.94
N GLU A 518 -11.45 -6.24 -1.33
CA GLU A 518 -11.85 -5.14 -0.46
C GLU A 518 -13.27 -4.67 -0.76
N THR A 519 -13.92 -4.12 0.28
CA THR A 519 -15.25 -3.51 0.15
C THR A 519 -15.29 -2.20 0.91
N TYR A 520 -15.99 -1.20 0.36
CA TYR A 520 -16.11 0.12 1.00
C TYR A 520 -17.58 0.45 1.28
N SER A 521 -18.15 -0.21 2.30
CA SER A 521 -19.56 -0.09 2.68
C SER A 521 -19.78 0.99 3.76
N GLN A 522 -19.68 2.26 3.42
CA GLN A 522 -19.71 3.36 4.39
C GLN A 522 -21.04 4.12 4.39
N LYS A 523 -22.17 3.40 4.55
CA LYS A 523 -23.50 4.05 4.73
C LYS A 523 -23.54 4.89 6.01
N SER A 524 -22.90 4.42 7.08
CA SER A 524 -22.89 5.07 8.40
C SER A 524 -22.09 6.37 8.39
N LEU A 525 -20.95 6.42 7.68
CA LEU A 525 -20.10 7.60 7.66
C LEU A 525 -20.71 8.78 6.89
N ARG A 526 -21.64 8.52 5.96
CA ARG A 526 -22.43 9.59 5.30
C ARG A 526 -23.19 10.48 6.28
N ARG A 527 -23.56 9.97 7.47
CA ARG A 527 -24.23 10.76 8.51
C ARG A 527 -23.32 11.84 9.10
N PHE A 528 -22.01 11.66 9.00
CA PHE A 528 -20.99 12.53 9.58
C PHE A 528 -20.22 13.36 8.53
N ASP A 529 -20.74 13.42 7.29
CA ASP A 529 -20.24 14.32 6.26
C ASP A 529 -20.79 15.73 6.49
N ASP A 530 -20.28 16.38 7.54
CA ASP A 530 -20.69 17.73 7.95
C ASP A 530 -20.09 18.84 7.05
N TYR A 531 -19.23 18.48 6.08
CA TYR A 531 -18.41 19.43 5.32
C TYR A 531 -18.92 19.70 3.90
N GLN A 532 -19.81 18.86 3.36
CA GLN A 532 -20.30 18.97 1.98
C GLN A 532 -21.79 19.37 1.93
N ASP A 533 -22.13 20.36 1.08
CA ASP A 533 -23.51 20.89 0.99
C ASP A 533 -24.44 20.07 0.07
N VAL A 534 -23.88 19.36 -0.92
CA VAL A 534 -24.66 18.71 -2.00
C VAL A 534 -24.14 17.30 -2.31
N HIS A 535 -24.99 16.29 -2.10
CA HIS A 535 -24.85 14.91 -2.56
C HIS A 535 -23.59 14.14 -2.09
N GLY A 536 -23.69 13.52 -0.91
CA GLY A 536 -22.66 12.62 -0.33
C GLY A 536 -22.29 11.36 -1.16
N ALA A 537 -22.79 11.22 -2.39
CA ALA A 537 -22.31 10.22 -3.33
C ALA A 537 -20.95 10.61 -3.93
N ARG A 538 -20.65 11.91 -4.11
CA ARG A 538 -19.33 12.33 -4.62
C ARG A 538 -18.21 12.08 -3.62
N TRP A 539 -18.39 12.52 -2.39
CA TRP A 539 -17.45 12.24 -1.30
C TRP A 539 -17.15 10.74 -1.14
N LEU A 540 -18.17 9.88 -1.28
CA LEU A 540 -17.96 8.42 -1.28
C LEU A 540 -17.09 7.95 -2.45
N ILE A 541 -17.29 8.51 -3.66
CA ILE A 541 -16.45 8.20 -4.83
C ILE A 541 -15.02 8.61 -4.56
N ASP A 542 -14.79 9.82 -4.03
CA ASP A 542 -13.45 10.33 -3.74
C ASP A 542 -12.71 9.42 -2.73
N ASN A 543 -13.38 8.99 -1.66
CA ASN A 543 -12.79 8.02 -0.72
C ASN A 543 -12.48 6.66 -1.35
N LYS A 544 -13.35 6.16 -2.25
CA LYS A 544 -13.08 4.91 -2.97
C LYS A 544 -11.89 5.04 -3.92
N LEU A 545 -11.77 6.19 -4.59
CA LEU A 545 -10.61 6.51 -5.44
C LEU A 545 -9.33 6.56 -4.62
N ASP A 546 -9.36 7.21 -3.45
CA ASP A 546 -8.21 7.25 -2.55
C ASP A 546 -7.85 5.87 -2.01
N PHE A 547 -8.84 5.02 -1.70
CA PHE A 547 -8.60 3.62 -1.32
C PHE A 547 -7.88 2.86 -2.44
N LEU A 548 -8.38 2.97 -3.68
CA LEU A 548 -7.80 2.30 -4.85
C LEU A 548 -6.39 2.79 -5.16
N ARG A 549 -6.12 4.09 -5.05
CA ARG A 549 -4.79 4.66 -5.26
C ARG A 549 -3.74 4.11 -4.30
N HIS A 550 -4.15 3.71 -3.09
CA HIS A 550 -3.26 3.20 -2.05
C HIS A 550 -3.33 1.69 -1.87
N ILE A 551 -4.17 0.96 -2.63
CA ILE A 551 -4.56 -0.42 -2.35
C ILE A 551 -3.36 -1.36 -2.12
N ALA A 552 -2.33 -1.28 -2.96
CA ALA A 552 -1.13 -2.09 -2.84
C ALA A 552 -0.36 -1.82 -1.53
N THR A 553 -0.27 -0.56 -1.12
CA THR A 553 0.37 -0.21 0.16
C THR A 553 -0.49 -0.57 1.36
N LEU A 554 -1.81 -0.44 1.26
CA LEU A 554 -2.75 -0.76 2.35
C LEU A 554 -2.76 -2.28 2.63
N SER A 555 -2.62 -3.11 1.58
CA SER A 555 -2.54 -4.56 1.72
C SER A 555 -1.16 -5.00 2.22
N ARG A 556 -0.08 -4.48 1.63
CA ARG A 556 1.30 -4.85 1.93
C ARG A 556 1.73 -4.44 3.34
N ASP A 557 1.51 -3.18 3.72
CA ASP A 557 2.08 -2.57 4.94
C ASP A 557 1.17 -2.76 6.18
N ARG A 558 0.09 -3.55 6.07
CA ARG A 558 -1.00 -3.64 7.07
C ARG A 558 -0.57 -3.86 8.52
N ALA A 559 0.56 -4.49 8.77
CA ALA A 559 1.07 -4.78 10.12
C ALA A 559 2.29 -3.92 10.49
N SER A 560 2.85 -3.17 9.54
CA SER A 560 4.09 -2.43 9.72
C SER A 560 3.90 -1.25 10.67
N ALA A 561 4.89 -1.05 11.54
CA ALA A 561 4.98 0.12 12.39
C ALA A 561 5.65 1.29 11.65
N PHE A 562 5.72 2.43 12.32
CA PHE A 562 6.60 3.51 11.87
C PHE A 562 8.06 3.13 12.17
N ASP A 563 8.97 3.60 11.32
CA ASP A 563 10.41 3.43 11.50
C ASP A 563 10.90 4.41 12.57
N ILE A 564 11.42 3.88 13.67
CA ILE A 564 11.88 4.70 14.79
C ILE A 564 13.20 5.45 14.49
N THR A 565 13.93 5.02 13.46
CA THR A 565 15.20 5.61 13.03
C THR A 565 14.98 6.76 12.03
N ALA A 566 13.88 6.72 11.29
CA ALA A 566 13.50 7.75 10.34
C ALA A 566 12.80 8.96 10.99
N ALA A 567 12.90 10.11 10.31
CA ALA A 567 12.22 11.34 10.69
C ALA A 567 10.73 11.31 10.26
N GLU A 568 10.29 12.30 9.51
CA GLU A 568 8.90 12.42 9.03
C GLU A 568 8.63 11.57 7.80
N MET A 569 9.65 11.27 7.01
CA MET A 569 9.55 10.53 5.75
C MET A 569 10.37 9.24 5.82
N ARG A 570 9.87 8.18 5.19
CA ARG A 570 10.58 6.93 4.95
C ARG A 570 11.53 7.06 3.76
N ALA A 571 12.41 6.08 3.58
CA ALA A 571 13.37 6.05 2.46
C ALA A 571 12.71 6.02 1.07
N ASP A 572 11.46 5.58 0.98
CA ASP A 572 10.66 5.55 -0.25
C ASP A 572 9.88 6.86 -0.51
N GLY A 573 10.07 7.88 0.33
CA GLY A 573 9.41 9.18 0.18
C GLY A 573 7.97 9.22 0.67
N ARG A 574 7.48 8.20 1.39
CA ARG A 574 6.16 8.22 2.05
C ARG A 574 6.25 8.74 3.50
N PRO A 575 5.13 9.23 4.09
CA PRO A 575 5.10 9.59 5.51
C PRO A 575 5.46 8.41 6.41
N ASN A 576 6.25 8.68 7.45
CA ASN A 576 6.70 7.71 8.43
C ASN A 576 5.63 7.45 9.50
N VAL A 577 4.62 6.67 9.12
CA VAL A 577 3.52 6.24 9.98
C VAL A 577 3.30 4.73 9.90
N ALA A 578 2.60 4.16 10.87
CA ALA A 578 2.22 2.75 10.84
C ALA A 578 1.32 2.47 9.63
N GLY A 579 1.43 1.29 9.02
CA GLY A 579 0.71 0.98 7.78
C GLY A 579 -0.81 0.87 7.96
N VAL A 580 -1.30 0.55 9.16
CA VAL A 580 -2.74 0.63 9.49
C VAL A 580 -3.30 2.07 9.42
N HIS A 581 -2.44 3.08 9.52
CA HIS A 581 -2.85 4.47 9.67
C HIS A 581 -3.66 4.94 8.45
N ALA A 582 -3.12 4.77 7.25
CA ALA A 582 -3.77 5.21 6.01
C ALA A 582 -5.12 4.50 5.80
N LYS A 583 -5.21 3.19 6.05
CA LYS A 583 -6.46 2.44 5.93
C LYS A 583 -7.53 2.96 6.89
N ILE A 584 -7.17 3.17 8.16
CA ILE A 584 -8.08 3.71 9.17
C ILE A 584 -8.51 5.13 8.78
N SER A 585 -7.59 5.99 8.35
CA SER A 585 -7.91 7.35 7.91
C SER A 585 -8.93 7.36 6.77
N ILE A 586 -8.69 6.60 5.70
CA ILE A 586 -9.61 6.51 4.55
C ILE A 586 -10.97 5.94 4.99
N LEU A 587 -11.01 4.95 5.90
CA LEU A 587 -12.25 4.40 6.45
C LEU A 587 -12.98 5.38 7.40
N LEU A 588 -12.32 6.42 7.89
CA LEU A 588 -12.94 7.48 8.69
C LEU A 588 -13.22 8.75 7.87
N GLY A 589 -12.98 8.72 6.56
CA GLY A 589 -13.17 9.86 5.67
C GLY A 589 -12.19 10.99 5.98
N LEU A 590 -10.97 10.62 6.37
CA LEU A 590 -9.82 11.48 6.60
C LEU A 590 -8.80 11.29 5.46
N PRO A 591 -7.91 12.26 5.22
CA PRO A 591 -6.81 12.09 4.28
C PRO A 591 -5.97 10.85 4.58
N ALA A 592 -5.60 10.08 3.56
CA ALA A 592 -4.81 8.85 3.70
C ALA A 592 -3.46 9.12 4.39
N GLU A 593 -2.84 10.24 4.03
CA GLU A 593 -1.60 10.73 4.64
C GLU A 593 -1.92 11.72 5.78
N PRO A 594 -1.31 11.55 6.96
CA PRO A 594 -1.52 12.50 8.05
C PRO A 594 -0.89 13.86 7.73
N PRO A 595 -1.40 14.94 8.31
CA PRO A 595 -0.80 16.25 8.16
C PRO A 595 0.64 16.26 8.72
N GLY A 596 1.56 16.92 8.01
CA GLY A 596 2.94 17.08 8.49
C GLY A 596 3.08 17.99 9.71
N ALA A 597 2.04 18.77 10.03
CA ALA A 597 1.98 19.62 11.22
C ALA A 597 1.06 19.01 12.29
N PRO A 598 1.26 19.32 13.58
CA PRO A 598 0.36 18.91 14.66
C PRO A 598 -1.10 19.31 14.43
N LEU A 599 -2.05 18.51 14.89
CA LEU A 599 -3.49 18.77 14.69
C LEU A 599 -3.95 20.05 15.41
N SER A 600 -3.31 20.39 16.54
CA SER A 600 -3.57 21.65 17.24
C SER A 600 -3.02 22.89 16.50
N ASP A 601 -2.07 22.72 15.58
CA ASP A 601 -1.45 23.84 14.87
C ASP A 601 -2.39 24.50 13.86
N ALA A 602 -3.48 23.82 13.44
CA ALA A 602 -4.50 24.38 12.57
C ALA A 602 -5.06 25.71 13.11
N LEU A 603 -5.44 25.78 14.40
CA LEU A 603 -5.93 27.03 15.00
C LEU A 603 -4.79 28.02 15.30
N LYS A 604 -3.63 27.50 15.74
CA LYS A 604 -2.45 28.31 16.10
C LYS A 604 -1.87 29.07 14.91
N ARG A 605 -1.87 28.46 13.71
CA ARG A 605 -1.43 29.09 12.44
C ARG A 605 -2.23 30.35 12.12
N TRP A 606 -3.52 30.36 12.48
CA TRP A 606 -4.40 31.51 12.34
C TRP A 606 -4.46 32.40 13.59
N HIS A 607 -3.62 32.10 14.59
CA HIS A 607 -3.58 32.76 15.90
C HIS A 607 -4.91 32.75 16.65
N LEU A 608 -5.73 31.72 16.42
CA LEU A 608 -7.03 31.54 17.07
C LEU A 608 -6.87 30.80 18.40
N ARG A 609 -7.65 31.21 19.40
CA ARG A 609 -7.75 30.55 20.71
C ARG A 609 -9.15 29.99 20.89
N LEU A 610 -9.25 28.68 21.12
CA LEU A 610 -10.55 28.05 21.36
C LEU A 610 -11.09 28.46 22.73
N GLN A 611 -12.34 28.92 22.76
CA GLN A 611 -13.07 29.29 23.97
C GLN A 611 -14.13 28.24 24.28
N GLY A 612 -14.18 27.82 25.55
CA GLY A 612 -15.20 26.90 26.01
C GLY A 612 -16.58 27.56 26.01
N ASP A 613 -17.59 26.82 25.57
CA ASP A 613 -18.96 27.34 25.36
C ASP A 613 -19.52 28.00 26.62
N HIS A 614 -19.24 27.43 27.80
CA HIS A 614 -19.62 27.98 29.10
C HIS A 614 -19.15 29.43 29.34
N THR A 615 -18.13 29.92 28.63
CA THR A 615 -17.63 31.31 28.74
C THR A 615 -17.96 32.18 27.53
N ALA A 616 -18.51 31.62 26.46
CA ALA A 616 -18.81 32.38 25.25
C ALA A 616 -19.96 33.38 25.50
N THR A 617 -19.88 34.57 24.89
CA THR A 617 -20.93 35.60 24.92
C THR A 617 -21.46 35.87 23.51
N LYS A 618 -22.57 36.59 23.37
CA LYS A 618 -23.11 36.98 22.05
C LYS A 618 -22.08 37.75 21.22
N GLU A 619 -21.39 38.68 21.86
CA GLU A 619 -20.34 39.50 21.26
C GLU A 619 -19.14 38.64 20.83
N SER A 620 -18.84 37.56 21.57
CA SER A 620 -17.75 36.64 21.21
C SER A 620 -18.02 35.96 19.86
N TYR A 621 -19.26 35.56 19.58
CA TYR A 621 -19.65 34.98 18.28
C TYR A 621 -19.57 36.00 17.14
N GLU A 622 -20.08 37.21 17.36
CA GLU A 622 -20.04 38.30 16.38
C GLU A 622 -18.59 38.67 16.02
N PHE A 623 -17.73 38.90 17.03
CA PHE A 623 -16.34 39.26 16.80
C PHE A 623 -15.53 38.13 16.17
N ALA A 624 -15.75 36.88 16.56
CA ALA A 624 -15.10 35.73 15.94
C ALA A 624 -15.48 35.61 14.47
N ALA A 625 -16.77 35.67 14.14
CA ALA A 625 -17.24 35.54 12.76
C ALA A 625 -16.69 36.67 11.86
N ALA A 626 -16.70 37.92 12.34
CA ALA A 626 -16.08 39.04 11.63
C ALA A 626 -14.56 38.82 11.42
N ARG A 627 -13.84 38.34 12.43
CA ARG A 627 -12.40 38.07 12.36
C ARG A 627 -12.07 36.97 11.35
N LEU A 628 -12.84 35.90 11.34
CA LEU A 628 -12.66 34.76 10.43
C LEU A 628 -12.77 35.17 8.95
N ILE A 629 -13.73 36.04 8.61
CA ILE A 629 -13.87 36.59 7.24
C ILE A 629 -12.61 37.38 6.85
N VAL A 630 -12.11 38.23 7.75
CA VAL A 630 -10.89 39.02 7.50
C VAL A 630 -9.70 38.10 7.26
N LEU A 631 -9.51 37.07 8.09
CA LEU A 631 -8.42 36.11 7.95
C LEU A 631 -8.48 35.35 6.61
N LYS A 632 -9.66 34.87 6.20
CA LYS A 632 -9.84 34.19 4.92
C LYS A 632 -9.48 35.10 3.73
N SER A 633 -9.75 36.41 3.83
CA SER A 633 -9.41 37.38 2.78
C SER A 633 -7.93 37.77 2.72
N GLN A 634 -7.24 37.79 3.87
CA GLN A 634 -5.85 38.23 3.98
C GLN A 634 -4.82 37.10 3.87
N GLY A 635 -5.27 35.84 3.99
CA GLY A 635 -4.38 34.69 4.08
C GLY A 635 -3.79 34.50 5.48
N ALA A 636 -3.03 33.41 5.67
CA ALA A 636 -2.45 33.10 6.97
C ALA A 636 -1.41 34.16 7.37
N PRO A 637 -1.46 34.70 8.59
CA PRO A 637 -0.49 35.70 9.04
C PRO A 637 0.92 35.08 9.13
N GLU A 638 1.93 35.73 8.52
CA GLU A 638 3.31 35.21 8.48
C GLU A 638 4.00 35.23 9.85
N VAL A 639 3.83 36.29 10.64
CA VAL A 639 4.38 36.42 12.00
C VAL A 639 3.50 37.36 12.82
N ARG A 640 3.08 36.95 14.03
CA ARG A 640 2.51 37.88 15.02
C ARG A 640 3.67 38.66 15.68
N PRO A 641 3.74 40.00 15.57
CA PRO A 641 4.80 40.76 16.22
C PRO A 641 4.78 40.51 17.73
N ALA A 642 5.96 40.25 18.31
CA ALA A 642 6.11 40.04 19.74
C ALA A 642 5.58 41.27 20.50
N GLY A 643 4.47 41.10 21.24
CA GLY A 643 3.78 42.18 21.96
C GLY A 643 2.42 42.62 21.37
N ALA A 644 1.94 42.05 20.27
CA ALA A 644 0.60 42.34 19.76
C ALA A 644 -0.50 41.88 20.75
N HIS A 645 -1.35 42.81 21.19
CA HIS A 645 -2.49 42.50 22.06
C HIS A 645 -3.45 41.49 21.41
N THR A 646 -4.07 40.64 22.24
CA THR A 646 -5.12 39.72 21.80
C THR A 646 -6.31 40.55 21.30
N GLN A 647 -6.72 40.42 20.04
CA GLN A 647 -7.91 41.12 19.56
C GLN A 647 -9.17 40.38 20.03
N PRO A 648 -10.29 41.07 20.29
CA PRO A 648 -11.54 40.44 20.74
C PRO A 648 -12.01 39.27 19.88
N GLY A 649 -11.75 39.29 18.57
CA GLY A 649 -12.10 38.23 17.62
C GLY A 649 -11.07 37.10 17.43
N ASP A 650 -9.89 37.17 18.07
CA ASP A 650 -8.91 36.05 18.02
C ASP A 650 -9.36 34.86 18.89
N THR A 651 -10.45 35.01 19.64
CA THR A 651 -11.05 33.97 20.47
C THR A 651 -12.21 33.35 19.72
N LEU A 652 -12.14 32.05 19.43
CA LEU A 652 -13.14 31.31 18.67
C LEU A 652 -14.05 30.50 19.61
N PRO A 653 -15.36 30.81 19.70
CA PRO A 653 -16.30 29.97 20.43
C PRO A 653 -16.35 28.54 19.87
N GLY A 654 -16.28 27.54 20.76
CA GLY A 654 -16.36 26.13 20.39
C GLY A 654 -17.62 25.79 19.58
N GLY A 655 -18.77 26.30 20.01
CA GLY A 655 -20.05 26.13 19.31
C GLY A 655 -20.06 26.70 17.89
N LEU A 656 -19.31 27.79 17.62
CA LEU A 656 -19.16 28.30 16.25
C LEU A 656 -18.29 27.37 15.40
N LEU A 657 -17.19 26.85 15.96
CA LEU A 657 -16.32 25.89 15.27
C LEU A 657 -17.05 24.58 14.93
N VAL A 658 -17.81 24.04 15.87
CA VAL A 658 -18.50 22.75 15.77
C VAL A 658 -19.77 22.85 14.93
N HIS A 659 -20.63 23.84 15.18
CA HIS A 659 -21.95 23.92 14.53
C HIS A 659 -21.97 24.82 13.29
N GLY A 660 -20.96 25.68 13.10
CA GLY A 660 -20.86 26.60 11.96
C GLY A 660 -20.44 25.97 10.64
N VAL A 661 -20.21 24.65 10.61
CA VAL A 661 -20.00 23.89 9.35
C VAL A 661 -21.32 23.51 8.67
N ARG A 662 -22.45 23.59 9.38
CA ARG A 662 -23.77 23.22 8.85
C ARG A 662 -24.56 24.46 8.42
N LEU A 663 -24.96 24.50 7.14
CA LEU A 663 -25.74 25.64 6.60
C LEU A 663 -27.06 25.88 7.34
N GLU A 664 -27.71 24.82 7.84
CA GLU A 664 -28.99 24.88 8.58
C GLU A 664 -28.92 25.69 9.90
N ASN A 665 -27.73 26.00 10.38
CA ASN A 665 -27.49 26.81 11.57
C ASN A 665 -27.36 28.30 11.27
N PHE A 666 -27.28 28.70 10.01
CA PHE A 666 -27.31 30.09 9.57
C PHE A 666 -28.72 30.47 9.14
N ILE A 667 -29.22 31.59 9.65
CA ILE A 667 -30.57 32.08 9.39
C ILE A 667 -30.48 33.52 8.88
N LEU A 668 -30.92 33.74 7.65
CA LEU A 668 -31.04 35.09 7.09
C LEU A 668 -32.42 35.66 7.45
N ARG A 669 -32.46 36.79 8.17
CA ARG A 669 -33.70 37.52 8.49
C ARG A 669 -33.68 38.90 7.87
N GLN A 670 -34.73 39.22 7.13
CA GLN A 670 -34.94 40.57 6.61
C GLN A 670 -35.57 41.45 7.70
N HIS A 671 -34.97 42.61 7.93
CA HIS A 671 -35.45 43.65 8.83
C HIS A 671 -35.34 44.99 8.10
N ASP A 672 -36.47 45.53 7.66
CA ASP A 672 -36.55 46.77 6.86
C ASP A 672 -35.67 46.71 5.59
N ASP A 673 -34.66 47.59 5.48
CA ASP A 673 -33.69 47.65 4.38
C ASP A 673 -32.41 46.83 4.62
N ALA A 674 -32.39 46.08 5.73
CA ALA A 674 -31.24 45.29 6.17
C ALA A 674 -31.53 43.78 6.17
N VAL A 675 -30.49 43.01 5.87
CA VAL A 675 -30.47 41.54 6.04
C VAL A 675 -29.53 41.22 7.19
N HIS A 676 -30.07 40.55 8.21
CA HIS A 676 -29.35 40.08 9.38
C HIS A 676 -28.96 38.61 9.22
N VAL A 677 -27.69 38.29 9.46
CA VAL A 677 -27.19 36.92 9.54
C VAL A 677 -27.20 36.48 11.00
N HIS A 678 -28.08 35.54 11.33
CA HIS A 678 -28.16 34.92 12.65
C HIS A 678 -27.55 33.53 12.65
N PHE A 679 -27.01 33.11 13.80
CA PHE A 679 -26.45 31.78 14.01
C PHE A 679 -27.10 31.09 15.21
N ARG A 680 -27.45 29.81 15.06
CA ARG A 680 -28.00 28.97 16.13
C ARG A 680 -26.87 28.35 16.94
N THR A 681 -26.67 28.83 18.18
CA THR A 681 -25.55 28.37 19.03
C THR A 681 -25.85 27.06 19.76
N HIS A 682 -27.12 26.65 19.85
CA HIS A 682 -27.59 25.54 20.69
C HIS A 682 -27.30 25.73 22.19
N ASP A 683 -26.94 26.95 22.60
CA ASP A 683 -26.75 27.34 23.98
C ASP A 683 -27.91 28.22 24.44
N ALA A 684 -28.75 27.65 25.31
CA ALA A 684 -29.92 28.32 25.86
C ALA A 684 -29.58 29.62 26.63
N ARG A 685 -28.34 29.78 27.11
CA ARG A 685 -27.90 30.99 27.84
C ARG A 685 -27.70 32.19 26.92
N LEU A 686 -27.38 31.93 25.65
CA LEU A 686 -27.06 32.96 24.67
C LEU A 686 -28.27 33.38 23.83
N GLY A 687 -29.43 32.76 24.01
CA GLY A 687 -30.70 33.15 23.36
C GLY A 687 -31.60 33.99 24.26
N GLY A 688 -32.31 34.97 23.68
CA GLY A 688 -33.48 35.59 24.33
C GLY A 688 -34.75 34.71 24.26
N ASN A 689 -34.70 33.65 23.46
CA ASN A 689 -35.80 32.73 23.12
C ASN A 689 -35.27 31.28 23.21
N ALA A 690 -36.17 30.29 23.20
CA ALA A 690 -35.83 28.85 23.31
C ALA A 690 -34.87 28.29 22.23
N SER A 691 -34.53 29.07 21.18
CA SER A 691 -33.69 28.64 20.05
C SER A 691 -32.21 29.01 20.14
N GLY A 692 -31.75 29.82 21.11
CA GLY A 692 -30.30 30.09 21.29
C GLY A 692 -29.64 30.82 20.10
N GLU A 693 -30.29 31.84 19.53
CA GLU A 693 -29.78 32.54 18.35
C GLU A 693 -28.94 33.78 18.69
N VAL A 694 -27.84 33.99 17.96
CA VAL A 694 -26.97 35.18 18.05
C VAL A 694 -26.86 35.89 16.70
N LEU A 695 -26.66 37.21 16.70
CA LEU A 695 -26.45 37.99 15.48
C LEU A 695 -24.95 37.97 15.13
N LEU A 696 -24.62 37.66 13.87
CA LEU A 696 -23.23 37.66 13.38
C LEU A 696 -22.89 38.88 12.52
N ALA A 697 -23.80 39.34 11.67
CA ALA A 697 -23.56 40.44 10.74
C ALA A 697 -24.85 41.11 10.26
N ARG A 698 -24.74 42.34 9.78
CA ARG A 698 -25.83 43.13 9.16
C ARG A 698 -25.37 43.66 7.80
N PHE A 699 -26.19 43.47 6.78
CA PHE A 699 -25.96 43.97 5.42
C PHE A 699 -27.12 44.89 5.03
N HIS A 700 -26.82 46.00 4.35
CA HIS A 700 -27.82 46.98 3.91
C HIS A 700 -27.74 47.17 2.39
N GLY A 701 -28.81 47.66 1.79
CA GLY A 701 -28.89 48.00 0.36
C GLY A 701 -29.44 46.87 -0.52
N ASP A 702 -29.56 47.16 -1.81
CA ASP A 702 -30.30 46.32 -2.76
C ASP A 702 -29.73 44.90 -2.93
N ASP A 703 -28.41 44.74 -2.75
CA ASP A 703 -27.69 43.45 -2.83
C ASP A 703 -27.47 42.77 -1.45
N ALA A 704 -28.12 43.24 -0.38
CA ALA A 704 -27.88 42.77 0.99
C ALA A 704 -28.03 41.25 1.15
N VAL A 705 -28.99 40.63 0.45
CA VAL A 705 -29.19 39.17 0.46
C VAL A 705 -28.00 38.42 -0.15
N THR A 706 -27.50 38.90 -1.29
CA THR A 706 -26.34 38.33 -1.98
C THR A 706 -25.08 38.42 -1.12
N TYR A 707 -24.84 39.58 -0.49
CA TYR A 707 -23.70 39.75 0.42
C TYR A 707 -23.83 38.88 1.67
N ALA A 708 -25.03 38.76 2.24
CA ALA A 708 -25.28 37.90 3.39
C ALA A 708 -25.06 36.41 3.06
N GLY A 709 -25.51 35.96 1.88
CA GLY A 709 -25.25 34.60 1.38
C GLY A 709 -23.76 34.33 1.23
N ARG A 710 -23.04 35.22 0.54
CA ARG A 710 -21.58 35.11 0.36
C ARG A 710 -20.82 35.14 1.69
N TYR A 711 -21.27 35.94 2.66
CA TYR A 711 -20.68 35.96 4.00
C TYR A 711 -20.79 34.59 4.69
N VAL A 712 -21.97 33.97 4.64
CA VAL A 712 -22.20 32.64 5.21
C VAL A 712 -21.33 31.58 4.52
N GLU A 713 -21.28 31.60 3.18
CA GLU A 713 -20.45 30.67 2.40
C GLU A 713 -18.97 30.76 2.78
N ILE A 714 -18.39 31.97 2.81
CA ILE A 714 -16.98 32.18 3.16
C ILE A 714 -16.70 31.76 4.61
N LEU A 715 -17.58 32.14 5.54
CA LEU A 715 -17.42 31.78 6.95
C LEU A 715 -17.46 30.27 7.13
N ARG A 716 -18.46 29.61 6.53
CA ARG A 716 -18.62 28.15 6.57
C ARG A 716 -17.43 27.44 5.96
N GLU A 717 -16.99 27.84 4.77
CA GLU A 717 -15.84 27.23 4.07
C GLU A 717 -14.58 27.28 4.94
N PHE A 718 -14.35 28.43 5.60
CA PHE A 718 -13.21 28.58 6.48
C PHE A 718 -13.34 27.72 7.75
N LEU A 719 -14.52 27.64 8.35
CA LEU A 719 -14.78 26.74 9.48
C LEU A 719 -14.60 25.26 9.09
N CYS A 720 -15.05 24.85 7.90
CA CYS A 720 -14.81 23.49 7.38
C CYS A 720 -13.30 23.23 7.23
N THR A 721 -12.56 24.19 6.68
CA THR A 721 -11.09 24.10 6.54
C THR A 721 -10.41 23.92 7.90
N LEU A 722 -10.80 24.71 8.91
CA LEU A 722 -10.23 24.60 10.26
C LEU A 722 -10.56 23.25 10.91
N ASN A 723 -11.78 22.74 10.74
CA ASN A 723 -12.17 21.43 11.23
C ASN A 723 -11.35 20.33 10.57
N GLN A 724 -11.34 20.25 9.24
CA GLN A 724 -10.63 19.21 8.50
C GLN A 724 -9.13 19.20 8.79
N ALA A 725 -8.50 20.38 8.93
CA ALA A 725 -7.08 20.50 9.27
C ALA A 725 -6.75 20.10 10.73
N SER A 726 -7.76 20.06 11.62
CA SER A 726 -7.63 19.59 13.00
C SER A 726 -8.00 18.12 13.19
N GLU A 727 -8.37 17.40 12.12
CA GLU A 727 -8.78 15.99 12.19
C GLU A 727 -7.66 15.04 11.80
N GLY A 728 -7.57 13.92 12.53
CA GLY A 728 -6.49 12.95 12.43
C GLY A 728 -6.35 12.19 13.74
N PHE A 729 -5.36 11.32 13.85
CA PHE A 729 -5.08 10.62 15.10
C PHE A 729 -3.62 10.25 15.24
N TYR A 730 -3.20 10.01 16.48
CA TYR A 730 -1.86 9.48 16.78
C TYR A 730 -1.96 8.04 17.27
N LEU A 731 -0.99 7.23 16.86
CA LEU A 731 -0.81 5.86 17.33
C LEU A 731 0.47 5.80 18.17
N VAL A 732 0.36 5.37 19.42
CA VAL A 732 1.48 5.25 20.35
C VAL A 732 1.62 3.81 20.80
N GLU A 733 2.76 3.20 20.55
CA GLU A 733 3.02 1.82 20.92
C GLU A 733 3.62 1.75 22.31
N HIS A 734 2.95 1.05 23.22
CA HIS A 734 3.38 1.04 24.62
C HIS A 734 4.70 0.30 24.80
N VAL A 735 4.97 -0.70 23.94
CA VAL A 735 6.24 -1.45 23.90
C VAL A 735 7.47 -0.55 23.82
N LEU A 736 7.35 0.62 23.15
CA LEU A 736 8.40 1.62 22.98
C LEU A 736 8.52 2.61 24.16
N LEU A 737 7.56 2.62 25.09
CA LEU A 737 7.57 3.46 26.30
C LEU A 737 8.19 2.76 27.52
N ARG A 738 8.70 1.54 27.33
CA ARG A 738 9.36 0.77 28.39
C ARG A 738 10.69 1.42 28.79
N PRO A 739 11.01 1.44 30.10
CA PRO A 739 12.35 1.81 30.56
C PRO A 739 13.40 0.88 29.96
N LYS A 740 14.53 1.43 29.52
CA LYS A 740 15.65 0.64 28.98
C LYS A 740 16.66 0.24 30.06
N ARG A 741 16.75 0.99 31.16
CA ARG A 741 17.48 0.56 32.36
C ARG A 741 16.59 -0.32 33.26
N VAL A 742 16.97 -1.58 33.42
CA VAL A 742 16.54 -2.42 34.55
C VAL A 742 17.76 -2.59 35.46
N GLY A 743 17.91 -1.72 36.46
CA GLY A 743 19.00 -1.81 37.42
C GLY A 743 18.97 -0.68 38.45
N ALA A 744 19.02 -1.07 39.72
CA ALA A 744 19.03 -0.26 40.94
C ALA A 744 17.65 0.25 41.43
N THR A 745 16.86 -0.64 42.03
CA THR A 745 16.52 -0.61 43.47
C THR A 745 15.61 -1.81 43.76
N GLN A 746 16.20 -2.97 44.03
CA GLN A 746 15.55 -3.97 44.88
C GLN A 746 15.92 -3.59 46.32
N ASP A 747 15.27 -2.57 46.86
CA ASP A 747 15.22 -2.38 48.30
C ASP A 747 13.75 -2.22 48.69
N GLU A 748 13.29 -3.18 49.49
CA GLU A 748 12.06 -3.24 50.28
C GLU A 748 10.78 -2.66 49.63
N THR A 749 10.10 -3.44 48.78
CA THR A 749 8.74 -3.10 48.31
C THR A 749 7.64 -3.59 49.26
N THR A 750 6.83 -2.64 49.73
CA THR A 750 5.53 -2.87 50.37
C THR A 750 4.50 -3.38 49.34
N ALA A 751 3.42 -4.02 49.81
CA ALA A 751 2.37 -4.59 48.94
C ALA A 751 1.72 -3.58 47.96
N GLU A 752 1.75 -2.28 48.26
CA GLU A 752 1.26 -1.22 47.36
C GLU A 752 2.22 -0.92 46.20
N ALA A 753 3.54 -1.02 46.42
CA ALA A 753 4.54 -0.83 45.36
C ALA A 753 4.48 -1.96 44.33
N ASP A 754 4.20 -3.19 44.77
CA ASP A 754 4.01 -4.36 43.89
C ASP A 754 2.76 -4.23 42.99
N VAL A 755 1.66 -3.65 43.50
CA VAL A 755 0.45 -3.39 42.70
C VAL A 755 0.72 -2.31 41.65
N GLN A 756 1.40 -1.23 42.03
CA GLN A 756 1.78 -0.16 41.10
C GLN A 756 2.76 -0.63 40.02
N ALA A 757 3.71 -1.50 40.38
CA ALA A 757 4.66 -2.13 39.46
C ALA A 757 3.95 -3.07 38.47
N ARG A 758 3.01 -3.89 38.95
CA ARG A 758 2.17 -4.76 38.10
C ARG A 758 1.27 -3.96 37.14
N GLU A 759 0.66 -2.87 37.61
CA GLU A 759 -0.15 -1.99 36.77
C GLU A 759 0.71 -1.32 35.68
N ALA A 760 1.93 -0.89 36.02
CA ALA A 760 2.90 -0.32 35.09
C ALA A 760 3.40 -1.34 34.05
N GLU A 761 3.59 -2.60 34.40
CA GLU A 761 4.04 -3.63 33.44
C GLU A 761 2.91 -4.11 32.52
N SER A 762 1.67 -4.19 33.05
CA SER A 762 0.47 -4.49 32.25
C SER A 762 0.20 -3.46 31.14
N PHE A 763 0.73 -2.24 31.29
CA PHE A 763 0.61 -1.17 30.31
C PHE A 763 1.39 -1.47 29.04
N PHE A 764 2.52 -2.16 29.11
CA PHE A 764 3.39 -2.38 27.95
C PHE A 764 2.99 -3.61 27.12
N ASN A 765 2.21 -4.52 27.70
CA ASN A 765 1.94 -5.82 27.10
C ASN A 765 0.85 -5.73 26.03
N ALA A 766 1.30 -5.75 24.77
CA ALA A 766 0.47 -5.83 23.57
C ALA A 766 -0.63 -4.76 23.54
N ARG A 767 -0.26 -3.52 23.85
CA ARG A 767 -1.18 -2.35 23.90
C ARG A 767 -0.68 -1.22 23.04
N VAL A 768 -1.63 -0.46 22.49
CA VAL A 768 -1.40 0.78 21.76
C VAL A 768 -2.38 1.85 22.25
N SER A 769 -1.94 3.09 22.38
CA SER A 769 -2.85 4.23 22.59
C SER A 769 -3.19 4.85 21.24
N VAL A 770 -4.49 5.07 21.02
CA VAL A 770 -5.01 5.80 19.86
C VAL A 770 -5.58 7.12 20.35
N VAL A 771 -4.95 8.23 19.95
CA VAL A 771 -5.24 9.56 20.47
C VAL A 771 -5.92 10.40 19.38
N PHE A 772 -7.16 10.79 19.64
CA PHE A 772 -8.00 11.60 18.76
C PHE A 772 -8.22 13.01 19.36
N PRO A 773 -8.31 14.07 18.54
CA PRO A 773 -8.81 15.37 18.98
C PRO A 773 -10.31 15.28 19.30
N ALA A 774 -10.82 16.19 20.12
CA ALA A 774 -12.21 16.14 20.62
C ALA A 774 -13.00 17.44 20.41
N TRP A 775 -12.49 18.37 19.59
CA TRP A 775 -13.03 19.74 19.45
C TRP A 775 -13.56 20.09 18.04
N THR A 776 -13.47 19.18 17.07
CA THR A 776 -14.03 19.40 15.73
C THR A 776 -15.48 18.93 15.67
N SER A 777 -16.21 19.35 14.64
CA SER A 777 -17.62 18.99 14.42
C SER A 777 -17.83 17.48 14.50
N ARG A 778 -17.12 16.73 13.66
CA ARG A 778 -17.21 15.27 13.59
C ARG A 778 -16.67 14.60 14.86
N PHE A 779 -15.54 15.04 15.41
CA PHE A 779 -14.87 14.34 16.52
C PHE A 779 -15.45 14.72 17.89
N SER A 780 -16.31 15.73 17.95
CA SER A 780 -17.12 16.04 19.13
C SER A 780 -18.37 15.16 19.24
N ASP A 781 -18.83 14.55 18.13
CA ASP A 781 -20.02 13.69 18.06
C ASP A 781 -19.76 12.30 18.68
N PRO A 782 -20.51 11.89 19.73
CA PRO A 782 -20.32 10.59 20.38
C PRO A 782 -20.54 9.37 19.45
N ASP A 783 -21.47 9.44 18.50
CA ASP A 783 -21.75 8.33 17.58
C ASP A 783 -20.58 8.15 16.60
N PHE A 784 -19.98 9.25 16.15
CA PHE A 784 -18.76 9.20 15.33
C PHE A 784 -17.60 8.61 16.13
N ARG A 785 -17.45 8.96 17.41
CA ARG A 785 -16.40 8.39 18.26
C ARG A 785 -16.51 6.89 18.40
N GLN A 786 -17.74 6.36 18.50
CA GLN A 786 -17.98 4.92 18.52
C GLN A 786 -17.59 4.28 17.18
N LEU A 787 -18.03 4.85 16.06
CA LEU A 787 -17.66 4.39 14.72
C LEU A 787 -16.13 4.35 14.53
N ALA A 788 -15.44 5.40 14.98
CA ALA A 788 -14.00 5.52 14.89
C ALA A 788 -13.28 4.41 15.70
N GLN A 789 -13.73 4.16 16.92
CA GLN A 789 -13.19 3.12 17.77
C GLN A 789 -13.41 1.72 17.19
N GLU A 790 -14.63 1.43 16.71
CA GLU A 790 -14.93 0.15 16.04
C GLU A 790 -14.08 -0.05 14.78
N THR A 791 -13.88 1.01 13.99
CA THR A 791 -13.06 0.97 12.78
C THR A 791 -11.60 0.65 13.12
N VAL A 792 -11.04 1.28 14.15
CA VAL A 792 -9.69 0.98 14.63
C VAL A 792 -9.59 -0.48 15.09
N CYS A 793 -10.51 -0.94 15.93
CA CYS A 793 -10.51 -2.32 16.46
C CYS A 793 -10.58 -3.38 15.35
N ARG A 794 -11.31 -3.12 14.25
CA ARG A 794 -11.43 -4.06 13.11
C ARG A 794 -10.18 -4.12 12.24
N ASN A 795 -9.30 -3.12 12.30
CA ASN A 795 -8.14 -3.00 11.42
C ASN A 795 -6.79 -3.18 12.14
N LEU A 796 -6.76 -3.12 13.48
CA LEU A 796 -5.55 -3.41 14.24
C LEU A 796 -5.22 -4.92 14.26
N PRO A 797 -3.93 -5.29 14.36
CA PRO A 797 -3.53 -6.67 14.62
C PRO A 797 -4.25 -7.25 15.85
N ALA A 798 -4.79 -8.46 15.73
CA ALA A 798 -5.67 -9.06 16.75
C ALA A 798 -5.02 -9.25 18.13
N HIS A 799 -3.69 -9.28 18.20
CA HIS A 799 -2.97 -9.41 19.47
C HIS A 799 -2.79 -8.06 20.19
N LEU A 800 -3.08 -6.93 19.55
CA LEU A 800 -2.94 -5.59 20.14
C LEU A 800 -4.27 -5.09 20.68
N LEU A 801 -4.23 -4.59 21.92
CA LEU A 801 -5.35 -3.96 22.59
C LEU A 801 -5.24 -2.42 22.47
N PRO A 802 -6.17 -1.76 21.74
CA PRO A 802 -6.20 -0.30 21.69
C PRO A 802 -6.76 0.32 22.98
N GLU A 803 -6.14 1.42 23.41
CA GLU A 803 -6.65 2.35 24.43
C GLU A 803 -6.97 3.69 23.77
N PHE A 804 -8.24 4.12 23.86
CA PHE A 804 -8.71 5.32 23.18
C PHE A 804 -8.64 6.55 24.07
N HIS A 805 -8.10 7.65 23.52
CA HIS A 805 -8.04 8.94 24.21
C HIS A 805 -8.60 10.04 23.32
N TRP A 806 -9.76 10.60 23.70
CA TRP A 806 -10.33 11.79 23.07
C TRP A 806 -9.89 13.02 23.86
N MET A 807 -9.07 13.88 23.25
CA MET A 807 -8.43 15.00 23.92
C MET A 807 -9.00 16.35 23.49
N ASP A 808 -9.34 17.20 24.46
CA ASP A 808 -9.59 18.61 24.18
C ASP A 808 -8.33 19.30 23.64
N TYR A 809 -8.50 20.50 23.09
CA TYR A 809 -7.43 21.25 22.42
C TYR A 809 -6.18 21.46 23.30
N VAL A 810 -6.38 21.77 24.58
CA VAL A 810 -5.26 22.04 25.51
C VAL A 810 -4.50 20.75 25.81
N SER A 811 -5.24 19.68 26.03
CA SER A 811 -4.70 18.36 26.34
C SER A 811 -3.96 17.76 25.14
N MET A 812 -4.49 17.93 23.93
CA MET A 812 -3.82 17.49 22.71
C MET A 812 -2.50 18.24 22.50
N ARG A 813 -2.45 19.54 22.75
CA ARG A 813 -1.20 20.30 22.60
C ARG A 813 -0.12 19.85 23.59
N ASP A 814 -0.49 19.53 24.84
CA ASP A 814 0.44 18.92 25.80
C ASP A 814 0.91 17.53 25.34
N PHE A 815 0.00 16.73 24.80
CA PHE A 815 0.33 15.43 24.20
C PHE A 815 1.29 15.56 23.02
N GLU A 816 0.99 16.39 22.02
CA GLU A 816 1.80 16.58 20.80
C GLU A 816 3.21 17.04 21.15
N HIS A 817 3.36 17.97 22.10
CA HIS A 817 4.67 18.41 22.57
C HIS A 817 5.50 17.26 23.19
N ARG A 818 4.88 16.42 24.03
CA ARG A 818 5.55 15.26 24.63
C ARG A 818 5.84 14.17 23.61
N TYR A 819 4.93 13.98 22.66
CA TYR A 819 5.04 13.01 21.57
C TYR A 819 6.20 13.35 20.63
N GLU A 820 6.33 14.61 20.22
CA GLU A 820 7.45 15.09 19.40
C GLU A 820 8.79 14.93 20.12
N LEU A 821 8.86 15.31 21.40
CA LEU A 821 10.05 15.14 22.21
C LEU A 821 10.44 13.65 22.32
N TRP A 822 9.46 12.78 22.58
CA TRP A 822 9.67 11.33 22.64
C TRP A 822 10.14 10.76 21.30
N ARG A 823 9.51 11.13 20.18
CA ARG A 823 9.93 10.73 18.83
C ARG A 823 11.35 11.18 18.50
N ALA A 824 11.73 12.40 18.89
CA ALA A 824 13.08 12.90 18.70
C ALA A 824 14.11 12.04 19.48
N ARG A 825 13.81 11.68 20.73
CA ARG A 825 14.67 10.81 21.54
C ARG A 825 14.71 9.36 21.07
N LEU A 826 13.63 8.85 20.49
CA LEU A 826 13.61 7.51 19.89
C LEU A 826 14.60 7.39 18.72
N ARG A 827 14.71 8.42 17.87
CA ARG A 827 15.69 8.43 16.76
C ARG A 827 17.14 8.39 17.24
N GLU A 828 17.41 9.05 18.36
CA GLU A 828 18.75 9.06 18.96
C GLU A 828 19.11 7.70 19.60
N ARG A 829 18.14 6.81 19.85
CA ARG A 829 18.30 5.56 20.64
C ARG A 829 19.47 4.69 20.19
N GLU A 830 19.60 4.41 18.89
CA GLU A 830 20.58 3.45 18.39
C GLU A 830 22.00 4.06 18.31
N THR A 831 22.13 5.38 18.46
CA THR A 831 23.42 6.12 18.38
C THR A 831 23.87 6.73 19.70
N ALA A 832 22.94 6.97 20.64
CA ALA A 832 23.20 7.66 21.89
C ALA A 832 23.81 6.74 22.96
N THR A 833 24.82 7.25 23.67
CA THR A 833 25.56 6.51 24.69
C THR A 833 24.80 6.33 26.03
N THR A 834 23.73 7.09 26.28
CA THR A 834 22.96 7.03 27.54
C THR A 834 21.44 7.09 27.31
N PRO A 835 20.66 6.10 27.80
CA PRO A 835 19.21 6.01 27.57
C PRO A 835 18.36 6.98 28.42
N ASP A 836 18.97 7.72 29.35
CA ASP A 836 18.25 8.51 30.38
C ASP A 836 17.28 9.56 29.80
N ARG A 837 17.65 10.19 28.69
CA ARG A 837 16.78 11.17 28.02
C ARG A 837 15.55 10.54 27.39
N LEU A 838 15.71 9.35 26.80
CA LEU A 838 14.61 8.58 26.22
C LEU A 838 13.69 8.06 27.31
N ASP A 839 14.25 7.54 28.41
CA ASP A 839 13.47 7.05 29.55
C ASP A 839 12.67 8.18 30.20
N ALA A 840 13.25 9.38 30.34
CA ALA A 840 12.53 10.56 30.87
C ALA A 840 11.39 11.03 29.93
N ALA A 841 11.63 11.09 28.62
CA ALA A 841 10.60 11.44 27.65
C ALA A 841 9.47 10.40 27.61
N SER A 842 9.83 9.11 27.65
CA SER A 842 8.88 7.99 27.69
C SER A 842 8.04 8.01 28.97
N ALA A 843 8.67 8.28 30.13
CA ALA A 843 7.96 8.41 31.41
C ALA A 843 6.98 9.59 31.43
N SER A 844 7.37 10.72 30.83
CA SER A 844 6.52 11.91 30.70
C SER A 844 5.27 11.64 29.86
N LEU A 845 5.42 10.98 28.70
CA LEU A 845 4.29 10.61 27.84
C LEU A 845 3.41 9.52 28.49
N ARG A 846 4.03 8.49 29.08
CA ARG A 846 3.33 7.43 29.82
C ARG A 846 2.48 7.98 30.96
N ALA A 847 3.00 8.93 31.74
CA ALA A 847 2.26 9.54 32.84
C ALA A 847 1.01 10.28 32.37
N LEU A 848 1.08 10.97 31.23
CA LEU A 848 -0.07 11.64 30.61
C LEU A 848 -1.16 10.62 30.21
N LEU A 849 -0.78 9.55 29.52
CA LEU A 849 -1.70 8.50 29.07
C LEU A 849 -2.35 7.77 30.25
N MET A 850 -1.56 7.39 31.27
CA MET A 850 -2.04 6.70 32.47
C MET A 850 -3.01 7.55 33.29
N ARG A 851 -2.74 8.85 33.46
CA ARG A 851 -3.63 9.77 34.19
C ARG A 851 -5.01 9.81 33.54
N ARG A 852 -5.06 9.76 32.21
CA ARG A 852 -6.32 9.78 31.43
C ARG A 852 -7.04 8.44 31.45
N ARG A 853 -6.30 7.32 31.44
CA ARG A 853 -6.87 5.98 31.63
C ARG A 853 -7.66 5.87 32.94
N ARG A 854 -7.09 6.35 34.05
CA ARG A 854 -7.76 6.36 35.37
C ARG A 854 -9.00 7.25 35.42
N ALA A 855 -9.03 8.34 34.64
CA ALA A 855 -10.22 9.19 34.52
C ALA A 855 -11.38 8.52 33.76
N HIS A 856 -11.10 7.62 32.80
CA HIS A 856 -12.11 6.87 32.05
C HIS A 856 -12.58 5.59 32.76
N ASN A 857 -11.75 4.96 33.60
CA ASN A 857 -12.13 3.78 34.39
C ASN A 857 -13.20 4.06 35.49
N LEU A 858 -13.59 5.32 35.71
CA LEU A 858 -14.74 5.70 36.55
C LEU A 858 -16.09 5.61 35.79
N THR A 859 -16.05 5.34 34.49
CA THR A 859 -17.19 5.04 33.62
C THR A 859 -17.00 3.64 33.07
N LEU A 860 -17.22 2.62 33.92
CA LEU A 860 -17.28 1.23 33.48
C LEU A 860 -18.58 1.00 32.70
N TRP A 861 -18.45 0.38 31.52
CA TRP A 861 -19.56 -0.20 30.78
C TRP A 861 -20.08 -1.46 31.50
N VAL A 862 -21.40 -1.64 31.48
CA VAL A 862 -22.07 -2.93 31.73
C VAL A 862 -21.96 -3.79 30.49
#